data_AF-A0A845D3S6-F1
#
_entry.id   AF-A0A845D3S6-F1
#
_cell.length_a   1.000
_cell.length_b   1.000
_cell.length_c   1.000
_cell.angle_alpha   90.00
_cell.angle_beta   90.00
_cell.angle_gamma   90.00
#
_symmetry.space_group_name_H-M   'P 1'
#
loop_
_entity.id
_entity.type
_entity.pdbx_description
1 polymer ?
#
loop_
_entity_poly.entity_id
_entity_poly.type
_entity_poly.pdbx_seq_one_letter_code
_entity_poly.pdbx_strand_id
1 'polypeptide(L)'
;MSTLVKIITAADADTRNRSLDVFARPASAEALLRECAALDRMRRENENLYEQVRALFFLYSIHRFHLPGKAGIAARGVIPFRGYEDLLHRRFHEAIETFLHHQSQGGPNEALSSGLAAAYRQLGFQTLADQVRRSVRSIAGNQWMFRVGHPSDHPLRVRRGLLRPLESGLYPLLRETTPVRMDLTHSGWSDIFFLGMDFPEGARVLNVSIDLSVNGAGQTGSRGPRPPVEGYFRVIDRPVLRLVSVDLQASAEITTFAEVFDFARDHLGLLKAALIAAGIVPPGMEGAHQPLSDLLTQLVGSGQGIELVSKVNDIPKGSRLAVSTSLLACLITVSMRATGQVGSHTGGLSEEERRLVAARAILGEWLGGSGGGWQDSGGIWPGIKLIEGRLSSEGDPEFGVSRGRLLPGHHLFGSDEISDETRQALQASLVLVHGGMAQDVGPILEMVTEKYLLRSEREWVGRQRAIGTLDEILGHLKAGDVRAIGGATERNFRGPIQTIIPWAGNLYTDRLIEQARAEFGEHFWGFWMLGGMSGGGMGFLFDPRHRAAAKVRLQEIMDETKGRMEDSVPFAMQPVVYDFAINERGTWAELDGLAGGTRQRMDGAGALLPADYYRLTVPDTLRQDPWLLTPAQRAELEVFGAASGGDPALVDVLPSLIQRMMPQKQEADSQDSLSAMLAANAFDREQHEQIRGDLRSGRIGLAQNRLPSRSLIEDVAPDEIVDATAELPERLGAIGAAALRAGEAAVVTLAGGAGSRWSQGAGVVKALNPFARLGGSHRSFIEIHLAKSRRSGRLCGMPLPHIVTTSYLTHGAMAEALGDSDDCGYGGPLLLSPGRSIGLRTVPMVRDLRFAWEETPRQVLDVQAEKVQESLRGALINWARTEGEGSDYVDNLPDQCIHPVGHWYEVPNLLRNGVLRGLLAERPQLQYLMMHNIDTVGAHVDPGLLGLHISSGAAMTAEVIHRRLEDRGGGLARIEGMVRLVEGLALPREEIEFHLTYYNTNTFWIHIDNLLETLGLARADLGDGRVVA
;
A
#
# COMPACT_ATOMS: atom_id res chain seq x y z
N MET A 1 27.48 -18.31 27.87
CA MET A 1 26.13 -18.59 27.36
C MET A 1 25.53 -17.28 26.88
N SER A 2 24.93 -17.27 25.69
CA SER A 2 24.25 -16.07 25.15
C SER A 2 23.04 -15.71 26.02
N THR A 3 22.87 -14.42 26.28
CA THR A 3 21.71 -13.88 27.02
C THR A 3 20.48 -13.84 26.11
N LEU A 4 20.66 -13.44 24.85
CA LEU A 4 19.54 -13.30 23.91
C LEU A 4 18.96 -14.66 23.51
N VAL A 5 19.80 -15.69 23.31
CA VAL A 5 19.33 -17.06 23.07
C VAL A 5 18.45 -17.55 24.25
N LYS A 6 18.85 -17.28 25.49
CA LYS A 6 18.03 -17.63 26.68
C LYS A 6 16.69 -16.91 26.70
N ILE A 7 16.63 -15.66 26.26
CA ILE A 7 15.37 -14.91 26.15
C ILE A 7 14.45 -15.54 25.09
N ILE A 8 15.02 -16.02 23.98
CA ILE A 8 14.24 -16.62 22.90
C ILE A 8 13.67 -17.98 23.31
N THR A 9 14.47 -18.86 23.92
CA THR A 9 14.09 -20.25 24.26
C THR A 9 13.42 -20.40 25.62
N ALA A 10 13.24 -19.32 26.37
CA ALA A 10 12.63 -19.37 27.70
C ALA A 10 11.17 -19.87 27.62
N ALA A 11 10.83 -20.83 28.48
CA ALA A 11 9.46 -21.28 28.67
C ALA A 11 8.67 -20.34 29.60
N ASP A 12 9.34 -19.67 30.55
CA ASP A 12 8.71 -18.72 31.46
C ASP A 12 8.39 -17.40 30.75
N ALA A 13 7.16 -16.91 30.95
CA ALA A 13 6.67 -15.74 30.24
C ALA A 13 7.45 -14.46 30.58
N ASP A 14 7.96 -14.34 31.81
CA ASP A 14 8.68 -13.14 32.27
C ASP A 14 10.01 -12.98 31.55
N THR A 15 10.79 -14.06 31.38
CA THR A 15 12.04 -14.04 30.62
C THR A 15 11.77 -14.00 29.13
N ARG A 16 10.82 -14.80 28.64
CA ARG A 16 10.49 -14.89 27.21
C ARG A 16 10.05 -13.56 26.64
N ASN A 17 9.24 -12.80 27.38
CA ASN A 17 8.70 -11.53 26.90
C ASN A 17 9.59 -10.31 27.19
N ARG A 18 10.84 -10.52 27.62
CA ARG A 18 11.80 -9.41 27.75
C ARG A 18 12.11 -8.80 26.39
N SER A 19 12.12 -7.47 26.35
CA SER A 19 12.49 -6.71 25.16
C SER A 19 13.98 -6.82 24.86
N LEU A 20 14.32 -6.90 23.57
CA LEU A 20 15.70 -6.79 23.09
C LEU A 20 16.35 -5.47 23.55
N ASP A 21 15.61 -4.37 23.45
CA ASP A 21 16.11 -3.01 23.75
C ASP A 21 16.71 -2.89 25.15
N VAL A 22 16.10 -3.56 26.13
CA VAL A 22 16.54 -3.55 27.54
C VAL A 22 17.95 -4.12 27.67
N PHE A 23 18.27 -5.14 26.87
CA PHE A 23 19.61 -5.70 26.81
C PHE A 23 20.54 -4.85 25.93
N ALA A 24 20.08 -4.45 24.74
CA ALA A 24 20.95 -3.90 23.71
C ALA A 24 21.38 -2.45 23.95
N ARG A 25 20.54 -1.62 24.60
CA ARG A 25 20.87 -0.21 24.92
C ARG A 25 22.19 -0.08 25.70
N PRO A 26 22.38 -0.73 26.87
CA PRO A 26 23.62 -0.61 27.65
C PRO A 26 24.77 -1.49 27.13
N ALA A 27 24.52 -2.44 26.24
CA ALA A 27 25.55 -3.37 25.75
C ALA A 27 26.63 -2.64 24.93
N SER A 28 27.88 -3.08 25.04
CA SER A 28 28.97 -2.63 24.15
C SER A 28 28.82 -3.25 22.76
N ALA A 29 29.47 -2.64 21.75
CA ALA A 29 29.52 -3.20 20.40
C ALA A 29 30.05 -4.65 20.39
N GLU A 30 31.11 -4.92 21.15
CA GLU A 30 31.68 -6.26 21.29
C GLU A 30 30.69 -7.27 21.89
N ALA A 31 29.94 -6.87 22.93
CA ALA A 31 28.93 -7.73 23.53
C ALA A 31 27.80 -8.05 22.55
N LEU A 32 27.33 -7.05 21.80
CA LEU A 32 26.31 -7.24 20.77
C LEU A 32 26.77 -8.16 19.65
N LEU A 33 28.00 -7.99 19.13
CA LEU A 33 28.55 -8.84 18.08
C LEU A 33 28.69 -10.30 18.52
N ARG A 34 29.06 -10.56 19.78
CA ARG A 34 29.06 -11.92 20.35
C ARG A 34 27.66 -12.53 20.39
N GLU A 35 26.67 -11.75 20.78
CA GLU A 35 25.28 -12.20 20.80
C GLU A 35 24.76 -12.44 19.37
N CYS A 36 25.10 -11.58 18.40
CA CYS A 36 24.80 -11.82 16.99
C CYS A 36 25.37 -13.15 16.50
N ALA A 37 26.63 -13.47 16.81
CA ALA A 37 27.22 -14.75 16.41
C ALA A 37 26.49 -15.96 17.03
N ALA A 38 25.99 -15.83 18.27
CA ALA A 38 25.20 -16.88 18.92
C ALA A 38 23.81 -17.02 18.30
N LEU A 39 23.14 -15.91 18.00
CA LEU A 39 21.84 -15.88 17.34
C LEU A 39 21.91 -16.43 15.90
N ASP A 40 22.95 -16.08 15.14
CA ASP A 40 23.14 -16.56 13.77
C ASP A 40 23.37 -18.08 13.72
N ARG A 41 24.08 -18.62 14.71
CA ARG A 41 24.23 -20.07 14.88
C ARG A 41 22.89 -20.73 15.24
N MET A 42 22.20 -20.19 16.25
CA MET A 42 20.93 -20.70 16.73
C MET A 42 19.90 -20.81 15.60
N ARG A 43 19.73 -19.77 14.77
CA ARG A 43 18.73 -19.80 13.68
C ARG A 43 19.01 -20.87 12.61
N ARG A 44 20.27 -21.32 12.47
CA ARG A 44 20.66 -22.36 11.49
C ARG A 44 20.44 -23.77 12.03
N GLU A 45 20.57 -23.95 13.35
CA GLU A 45 20.54 -25.25 14.02
C GLU A 45 19.15 -25.61 14.59
N ASN A 46 18.29 -24.61 14.83
CA ASN A 46 16.98 -24.81 15.42
C ASN A 46 15.94 -25.19 14.35
N GLU A 47 14.89 -25.91 14.71
CA GLU A 47 13.74 -26.23 13.85
C GLU A 47 12.47 -25.47 14.22
N ASN A 48 12.44 -24.85 15.42
CA ASN A 48 11.29 -24.07 15.87
C ASN A 48 11.19 -22.74 15.09
N LEU A 49 10.05 -22.53 14.43
CA LEU A 49 9.81 -21.36 13.57
C LEU A 49 9.95 -20.05 14.34
N TYR A 50 9.28 -19.94 15.50
CA TYR A 50 9.23 -18.69 16.24
C TYR A 50 10.61 -18.32 16.77
N GLU A 51 11.35 -19.30 17.28
CA GLU A 51 12.70 -19.07 17.79
C GLU A 51 13.67 -18.65 16.68
N GLN A 52 13.60 -19.28 15.49
CA GLN A 52 14.38 -18.88 14.31
C GLN A 52 14.06 -17.44 13.89
N VAL A 53 12.78 -17.12 13.70
CA VAL A 53 12.35 -15.81 13.22
C VAL A 53 12.66 -14.73 14.24
N ARG A 54 12.48 -15.01 15.53
CA ARG A 54 12.85 -14.06 16.58
C ARG A 54 14.36 -13.78 16.62
N ALA A 55 15.19 -14.81 16.39
CA ALA A 55 16.63 -14.61 16.23
C ALA A 55 16.95 -13.72 15.02
N LEU A 56 16.29 -13.93 13.88
CA LEU A 56 16.44 -13.08 12.67
C LEU A 56 16.07 -11.62 12.94
N PHE A 57 14.95 -11.35 13.62
CA PHE A 57 14.55 -9.99 13.94
C PHE A 57 15.42 -9.35 15.03
N PHE A 58 15.96 -10.13 15.97
CA PHE A 58 16.97 -9.63 16.91
C PHE A 58 18.25 -9.21 16.17
N LEU A 59 18.73 -10.05 15.25
CA LEU A 59 19.88 -9.75 14.39
C LEU A 59 19.64 -8.48 13.57
N TYR A 60 18.48 -8.38 12.92
CA TYR A 60 18.05 -7.18 12.20
C TYR A 60 18.11 -5.93 13.09
N SER A 61 17.45 -5.95 14.25
CA SER A 61 17.37 -4.78 15.13
C SER A 61 18.73 -4.38 15.70
N ILE A 62 19.59 -5.35 16.04
CA ILE A 62 20.95 -5.07 16.51
C ILE A 62 21.76 -4.35 15.42
N HIS A 63 21.77 -4.88 14.21
CA HIS A 63 22.50 -4.27 13.10
C HIS A 63 21.90 -2.93 12.66
N ARG A 64 20.58 -2.78 12.71
CA ARG A 64 19.90 -1.58 12.24
C ARG A 64 19.95 -0.42 13.24
N PHE A 65 19.76 -0.68 14.53
CA PHE A 65 19.46 0.35 15.53
C PHE A 65 20.42 0.38 16.71
N HIS A 66 21.10 -0.72 17.04
CA HIS A 66 21.92 -0.79 18.26
C HIS A 66 23.43 -0.76 18.00
N LEU A 67 23.93 -1.25 16.86
CA LEU A 67 25.35 -1.13 16.51
C LEU A 67 25.73 0.28 16.00
N PRO A 68 24.94 0.94 15.11
CA PRO A 68 25.30 2.27 14.61
C PRO A 68 25.55 3.28 15.74
N GLY A 69 26.60 4.09 15.59
CA GLY A 69 27.05 5.06 16.59
C GLY A 69 27.70 4.51 17.87
N LYS A 70 27.84 3.18 18.07
CA LYS A 70 28.59 2.63 19.21
C LYS A 70 30.10 2.68 18.97
N ALA A 71 30.88 2.93 20.03
CA ALA A 71 32.34 2.86 19.98
C ALA A 71 32.81 1.50 19.45
N GLY A 72 33.72 1.52 18.47
CA GLY A 72 34.21 0.32 17.77
C GLY A 72 33.45 -0.05 16.50
N ILE A 73 32.39 0.68 16.16
CA ILE A 73 31.68 0.57 14.87
C ILE A 73 32.07 1.77 14.01
N ALA A 74 32.69 1.53 12.86
CA ALA A 74 33.03 2.62 11.94
C ALA A 74 31.77 3.15 11.24
N ALA A 75 31.59 4.47 11.20
CA ALA A 75 30.54 5.10 10.40
C ALA A 75 30.81 4.91 8.90
N ARG A 76 32.09 4.95 8.51
CA ARG A 76 32.58 4.76 7.15
C ARG A 76 32.66 3.28 6.78
N GLY A 77 32.18 2.92 5.59
CA GLY A 77 32.32 1.58 5.03
C GLY A 77 31.84 1.49 3.59
N VAL A 78 32.07 0.34 2.98
CA VAL A 78 31.66 0.00 1.62
C VAL A 78 30.69 -1.17 1.67
N ILE A 79 29.66 -1.16 0.83
CA ILE A 79 28.71 -2.27 0.70
C ILE A 79 29.21 -3.20 -0.42
N PRO A 80 29.58 -4.46 -0.13
CA PRO A 80 29.99 -5.40 -1.16
C PRO A 80 28.88 -5.62 -2.20
N PHE A 81 29.14 -5.25 -3.46
CA PHE A 81 28.13 -5.33 -4.53
C PHE A 81 27.55 -6.74 -4.70
N ARG A 82 28.38 -7.78 -4.63
CA ARG A 82 27.93 -9.18 -4.65
C ARG A 82 26.87 -9.50 -3.58
N GLY A 83 27.05 -8.97 -2.36
CA GLY A 83 26.08 -9.16 -1.29
C GLY A 83 24.75 -8.47 -1.58
N TYR A 84 24.79 -7.31 -2.24
CA TYR A 84 23.60 -6.62 -2.75
C TYR A 84 22.94 -7.39 -3.91
N GLU A 85 23.70 -7.93 -4.86
CA GLU A 85 23.15 -8.80 -5.91
C GLU A 85 22.46 -10.02 -5.31
N ASP A 86 23.07 -10.68 -4.33
CA ASP A 86 22.46 -11.81 -3.62
C ASP A 86 21.15 -11.42 -2.93
N LEU A 87 21.10 -10.24 -2.29
CA LEU A 87 19.86 -9.68 -1.74
C LEU A 87 18.78 -9.50 -2.81
N LEU A 88 19.13 -8.90 -3.95
CA LEU A 88 18.21 -8.68 -5.06
C LEU A 88 17.68 -10.01 -5.61
N HIS A 89 18.51 -11.04 -5.73
CA HIS A 89 18.11 -12.36 -6.21
C HIS A 89 17.45 -13.25 -5.14
N ARG A 90 17.07 -12.68 -3.98
CA ARG A 90 16.50 -13.41 -2.83
C ARG A 90 17.39 -14.52 -2.26
N ARG A 91 18.70 -14.49 -2.56
CA ARG A 91 19.73 -15.37 -2.00
C ARG A 91 20.22 -14.83 -0.65
N PHE A 92 19.28 -14.72 0.30
CA PHE A 92 19.51 -13.99 1.54
C PHE A 92 20.58 -14.64 2.43
N HIS A 93 20.72 -15.96 2.38
CA HIS A 93 21.76 -16.67 3.13
C HIS A 93 23.16 -16.30 2.61
N GLU A 94 23.33 -16.31 1.29
CA GLU A 94 24.57 -15.96 0.59
C GLU A 94 24.93 -14.48 0.80
N ALA A 95 23.92 -13.60 0.79
CA ALA A 95 24.11 -12.20 1.13
C ALA A 95 24.64 -12.01 2.56
N ILE A 96 24.03 -12.67 3.55
CA ILE A 96 24.47 -12.62 4.96
C ILE A 96 25.92 -13.10 5.07
N GLU A 97 26.25 -14.23 4.45
CA GLU A 97 27.60 -14.79 4.50
C GLU A 97 28.62 -13.86 3.85
N THR A 98 28.28 -13.23 2.72
CA THR A 98 29.11 -12.22 2.07
C THR A 98 29.37 -11.04 3.00
N PHE A 99 28.34 -10.46 3.60
CA PHE A 99 28.53 -9.31 4.51
C PHE A 99 29.30 -9.68 5.78
N LEU A 100 29.02 -10.83 6.39
CA LEU A 100 29.76 -11.33 7.56
C LEU A 100 31.23 -11.61 7.23
N HIS A 101 31.52 -12.13 6.04
CA HIS A 101 32.89 -12.36 5.59
C HIS A 101 33.66 -11.04 5.50
N HIS A 102 33.09 -10.03 4.85
CA HIS A 102 33.68 -8.68 4.78
C HIS A 102 33.84 -8.06 6.18
N GLN A 103 32.87 -8.24 7.07
CA GLN A 103 32.96 -7.78 8.46
C GLN A 103 34.11 -8.46 9.20
N SER A 104 34.35 -9.75 8.96
CA SER A 104 35.45 -10.48 9.62
C SER A 104 36.84 -10.04 9.15
N GLN A 105 36.96 -9.53 7.92
CA GLN A 105 38.22 -9.06 7.34
C GLN A 105 38.51 -7.59 7.65
N GLY A 106 37.51 -6.73 7.49
CA GLY A 106 37.65 -5.27 7.61
C GLY A 106 37.13 -4.66 8.91
N GLY A 107 36.54 -5.47 9.78
CA GLY A 107 35.84 -5.00 10.97
C GLY A 107 34.40 -4.54 10.70
N PRO A 108 33.60 -4.32 11.77
CA PRO A 108 32.22 -3.89 11.66
C PRO A 108 32.10 -2.39 11.33
N ASN A 109 31.19 -2.07 10.42
CA ASN A 109 30.85 -0.70 10.05
C ASN A 109 29.36 -0.56 9.74
N GLU A 110 28.88 0.67 9.61
CA GLU A 110 27.47 0.97 9.37
C GLU A 110 26.98 0.52 7.99
N ALA A 111 27.82 0.58 6.96
CA ALA A 111 27.48 0.13 5.61
C ALA A 111 27.18 -1.39 5.60
N LEU A 112 28.07 -2.22 6.15
CA LEU A 112 27.86 -3.66 6.30
C LEU A 112 26.69 -3.98 7.22
N SER A 113 26.52 -3.22 8.31
CA SER A 113 25.38 -3.42 9.22
C SER A 113 24.05 -3.11 8.55
N SER A 114 23.98 -2.12 7.65
CA SER A 114 22.77 -1.85 6.86
C SER A 114 22.44 -3.01 5.90
N GLY A 115 23.46 -3.61 5.27
CA GLY A 115 23.33 -4.80 4.43
C GLY A 115 22.84 -6.04 5.20
N LEU A 116 23.47 -6.32 6.35
CA LEU A 116 23.07 -7.42 7.24
C LEU A 116 21.66 -7.23 7.77
N ALA A 117 21.30 -6.02 8.18
CA ALA A 117 19.95 -5.70 8.63
C ALA A 117 18.91 -6.03 7.54
N ALA A 118 19.12 -5.53 6.32
CA ALA A 118 18.22 -5.81 5.20
C ALA A 118 18.11 -7.32 4.92
N ALA A 119 19.23 -8.05 4.91
CA ALA A 119 19.25 -9.48 4.64
C ALA A 119 18.52 -10.30 5.71
N TYR A 120 18.78 -10.02 7.00
CA TYR A 120 18.10 -10.71 8.10
C TYR A 120 16.60 -10.42 8.14
N ARG A 121 16.20 -9.16 7.88
CA ARG A 121 14.78 -8.78 7.80
C ARG A 121 14.06 -9.53 6.70
N GLN A 122 14.62 -9.54 5.49
CA GLN A 122 14.02 -10.21 4.33
C GLN A 122 13.97 -11.73 4.52
N LEU A 123 15.03 -12.33 5.06
CA LEU A 123 15.04 -13.75 5.41
C LEU A 123 13.97 -14.07 6.46
N GLY A 124 13.80 -13.22 7.48
CA GLY A 124 12.74 -13.37 8.49
C GLY A 124 11.35 -13.46 7.89
N PHE A 125 10.99 -12.53 7.00
CA PHE A 125 9.69 -12.56 6.31
C PHE A 125 9.55 -13.74 5.33
N GLN A 126 10.63 -14.10 4.61
CA GLN A 126 10.64 -15.28 3.74
C GLN A 126 10.38 -16.57 4.54
N THR A 127 11.05 -16.75 5.69
CA THR A 127 10.85 -17.91 6.58
C THR A 127 9.40 -17.99 7.08
N LEU A 128 8.79 -16.87 7.44
CA LEU A 128 7.36 -16.81 7.81
C LEU A 128 6.45 -17.23 6.65
N ALA A 129 6.67 -16.67 5.45
CA ALA A 129 5.89 -16.97 4.26
C ALA A 129 5.97 -18.45 3.87
N ASP A 130 7.16 -19.04 3.91
CA ASP A 130 7.36 -20.45 3.56
C ASP A 130 6.70 -21.38 4.56
N GLN A 131 6.65 -21.02 5.84
CA GLN A 131 5.91 -21.81 6.82
C GLN A 131 4.41 -21.81 6.54
N VAL A 132 3.80 -20.65 6.26
CA VAL A 132 2.37 -20.59 5.93
C VAL A 132 2.08 -21.44 4.69
N ARG A 133 2.91 -21.35 3.65
CA ARG A 133 2.78 -22.20 2.45
C ARG A 133 2.86 -23.70 2.78
N ARG A 134 3.80 -24.11 3.63
CA ARG A 134 3.94 -25.51 4.07
C ARG A 134 2.70 -25.99 4.84
N SER A 135 2.22 -25.19 5.80
CA SER A 135 1.03 -25.48 6.60
C SER A 135 -0.24 -25.59 5.76
N VAL A 136 -0.46 -24.67 4.81
CA VAL A 136 -1.64 -24.71 3.92
C VAL A 136 -1.61 -25.93 2.99
N ARG A 137 -0.42 -26.32 2.51
CA ARG A 137 -0.22 -27.50 1.65
C ARG A 137 -0.47 -28.82 2.37
N SER A 138 -0.16 -28.90 3.67
CA SER A 138 -0.25 -30.14 4.46
C SER A 138 -1.67 -30.46 4.94
N ILE A 139 -2.60 -29.51 4.90
CA ILE A 139 -4.03 -29.73 5.22
C ILE A 139 -4.59 -30.84 4.32
N ALA A 140 -5.19 -31.88 4.92
CA ALA A 140 -5.63 -33.10 4.23
C ALA A 140 -6.53 -32.82 3.00
N GLY A 141 -7.45 -31.86 3.10
CA GLY A 141 -8.34 -31.45 2.00
C GLY A 141 -7.66 -30.74 0.81
N ASN A 142 -6.38 -30.38 0.94
CA ASN A 142 -5.61 -29.66 -0.07
C ASN A 142 -4.51 -30.51 -0.72
N GLN A 143 -4.02 -31.56 -0.06
CA GLN A 143 -2.82 -32.31 -0.49
C GLN A 143 -2.90 -32.83 -1.93
N TRP A 144 -4.07 -33.28 -2.37
CA TRP A 144 -4.25 -33.82 -3.71
C TRP A 144 -4.00 -32.76 -4.80
N MET A 145 -4.33 -31.49 -4.55
CA MET A 145 -4.20 -30.41 -5.53
C MET A 145 -2.74 -30.15 -5.95
N PHE A 146 -1.79 -30.46 -5.06
CA PHE A 146 -0.36 -30.30 -5.31
C PHE A 146 0.29 -31.53 -5.95
N ARG A 147 -0.43 -32.65 -6.07
CA ARG A 147 0.06 -33.91 -6.66
C ARG A 147 -0.46 -34.15 -8.08
N VAL A 148 -1.53 -33.47 -8.49
CA VAL A 148 -2.13 -33.61 -9.82
C VAL A 148 -1.41 -32.71 -10.81
N GLY A 149 -0.61 -33.30 -11.70
CA GLY A 149 0.10 -32.61 -12.77
C GLY A 149 -0.46 -32.82 -14.18
N HIS A 150 -1.46 -33.69 -14.34
CA HIS A 150 -2.03 -34.04 -15.65
C HIS A 150 -3.57 -34.02 -15.62
N PRO A 151 -4.25 -33.53 -16.69
CA PRO A 151 -5.72 -33.48 -16.75
C PRO A 151 -6.43 -34.81 -16.49
N SER A 152 -5.88 -35.95 -16.92
CA SER A 152 -6.48 -37.28 -16.71
C SER A 152 -6.60 -37.68 -15.24
N ASP A 153 -5.72 -37.15 -14.40
CA ASP A 153 -5.60 -37.54 -12.99
C ASP A 153 -6.49 -36.64 -12.10
N HIS A 154 -7.26 -35.75 -12.72
CA HIS A 154 -8.13 -34.81 -12.03
C HIS A 154 -9.29 -35.56 -11.34
N PRO A 155 -9.41 -35.50 -10.00
CA PRO A 155 -10.39 -36.31 -9.26
C PRO A 155 -11.80 -35.72 -9.26
N LEU A 156 -11.93 -34.41 -9.51
CA LEU A 156 -13.21 -33.72 -9.42
C LEU A 156 -14.03 -33.83 -10.72
N ARG A 157 -15.36 -33.79 -10.59
CA ARG A 157 -16.33 -33.67 -11.68
C ARG A 157 -17.41 -32.68 -11.27
N VAL A 158 -17.89 -31.86 -12.21
CA VAL A 158 -19.04 -30.99 -11.94
C VAL A 158 -20.30 -31.84 -11.74
N ARG A 159 -21.12 -31.47 -10.74
CA ARG A 159 -22.35 -32.19 -10.39
C ARG A 159 -23.26 -32.30 -11.61
N ARG A 160 -23.82 -33.50 -11.83
CA ARG A 160 -24.68 -33.82 -12.99
C ARG A 160 -25.85 -32.85 -13.18
N GLY A 161 -26.38 -32.28 -12.09
CA GLY A 161 -27.48 -31.32 -12.13
C GLY A 161 -27.13 -29.99 -12.81
N LEU A 162 -25.85 -29.63 -12.95
CA LEU A 162 -25.38 -28.40 -13.61
C LEU A 162 -24.97 -28.62 -15.08
N LEU A 163 -24.80 -29.88 -15.51
CA LEU A 163 -24.25 -30.24 -16.83
C LEU A 163 -25.30 -30.22 -17.95
N ARG A 164 -26.59 -30.18 -17.61
CA ARG A 164 -27.68 -30.27 -18.58
C ARG A 164 -28.35 -28.91 -18.75
N PRO A 165 -28.54 -28.43 -19.99
CA PRO A 165 -29.34 -27.24 -20.22
C PRO A 165 -30.80 -27.49 -19.80
N LEU A 166 -31.44 -26.43 -19.33
CA LEU A 166 -32.85 -26.33 -19.01
C LEU A 166 -33.69 -26.31 -20.30
N GLU A 167 -35.01 -26.43 -20.17
CA GLU A 167 -35.93 -26.28 -21.30
C GLU A 167 -35.80 -24.92 -22.01
N SER A 168 -35.40 -23.88 -21.27
CA SER A 168 -35.10 -22.55 -21.82
C SER A 168 -33.81 -22.48 -22.65
N GLY A 169 -33.04 -23.56 -22.74
CA GLY A 169 -31.71 -23.58 -23.37
C GLY A 169 -30.59 -23.01 -22.49
N LEU A 170 -30.91 -22.42 -21.34
CA LEU A 170 -29.93 -21.94 -20.36
C LEU A 170 -29.39 -23.07 -19.49
N TYR A 171 -28.16 -22.95 -18.99
CA TYR A 171 -27.66 -23.86 -17.96
C TYR A 171 -28.11 -23.40 -16.56
N PRO A 172 -28.33 -24.34 -15.62
CA PRO A 172 -28.61 -24.01 -14.22
C PRO A 172 -27.53 -23.11 -13.62
N LEU A 173 -27.94 -22.15 -12.80
CA LEU A 173 -27.06 -21.15 -12.22
C LEU A 173 -26.93 -21.37 -10.72
N LEU A 174 -25.72 -21.69 -10.27
CA LEU A 174 -25.42 -21.78 -8.84
C LEU A 174 -24.94 -20.41 -8.36
N ARG A 175 -25.60 -19.87 -7.33
CA ARG A 175 -25.28 -18.59 -6.71
C ARG A 175 -24.84 -18.80 -5.27
N GLU A 176 -23.71 -18.22 -4.91
CA GLU A 176 -23.26 -18.05 -3.52
C GLU A 176 -23.33 -16.58 -3.17
N THR A 177 -23.76 -16.30 -1.94
CA THR A 177 -23.74 -14.97 -1.35
C THR A 177 -22.99 -15.03 -0.02
N THR A 178 -22.13 -14.07 0.23
CA THR A 178 -21.29 -14.04 1.44
C THR A 178 -21.37 -12.65 2.08
N PRO A 179 -21.72 -12.54 3.37
CA PRO A 179 -21.65 -11.27 4.09
C PRO A 179 -20.18 -10.87 4.28
N VAL A 180 -19.94 -9.59 4.50
CA VAL A 180 -18.61 -9.12 4.90
C VAL A 180 -18.48 -9.18 6.41
N ARG A 181 -17.23 -9.10 6.90
CA ARG A 181 -16.97 -8.98 8.34
C ARG A 181 -16.89 -7.51 8.76
N MET A 182 -17.34 -7.25 9.97
CA MET A 182 -17.06 -6.03 10.72
C MET A 182 -16.48 -6.41 12.06
N ASP A 183 -15.32 -5.86 12.42
CA ASP A 183 -14.68 -6.16 13.69
C ASP A 183 -15.39 -5.39 14.80
N LEU A 184 -15.77 -6.06 15.89
CA LEU A 184 -16.40 -5.41 17.05
C LEU A 184 -15.37 -4.66 17.91
N THR A 185 -14.12 -5.10 17.85
CA THR A 185 -12.98 -4.43 18.45
C THR A 185 -11.73 -4.74 17.65
N HIS A 186 -10.90 -3.73 17.40
CA HIS A 186 -9.58 -3.97 16.82
C HIS A 186 -8.69 -4.71 17.83
N SER A 187 -8.05 -5.79 17.39
CA SER A 187 -7.24 -6.69 18.22
C SER A 187 -5.74 -6.35 18.26
N GLY A 188 -5.33 -5.17 17.78
CA GLY A 188 -3.92 -4.86 17.51
C GLY A 188 -3.22 -5.89 16.59
N TRP A 189 -3.97 -6.44 15.63
CA TRP A 189 -3.56 -7.50 14.72
C TRP A 189 -3.01 -8.75 15.41
N SER A 190 -3.73 -9.19 16.44
CA SER A 190 -3.41 -10.47 17.09
C SER A 190 -3.74 -11.68 16.21
N ASP A 191 -4.47 -11.47 15.12
CA ASP A 191 -4.97 -12.45 14.15
C ASP A 191 -4.01 -12.77 13.00
N ILE A 192 -2.84 -12.15 12.96
CA ILE A 192 -1.83 -12.52 11.96
C ILE A 192 -1.32 -13.93 12.29
N PHE A 193 -1.19 -14.78 11.28
CA PHE A 193 -0.89 -16.21 11.42
C PHE A 193 0.23 -16.51 12.42
N PHE A 194 1.39 -15.89 12.26
CA PHE A 194 2.53 -16.18 13.11
C PHE A 194 2.36 -15.69 14.55
N LEU A 195 1.58 -14.63 14.77
CA LEU A 195 1.24 -14.14 16.11
C LEU A 195 0.36 -15.17 16.83
N GLY A 196 -0.65 -15.69 16.12
CA GLY A 196 -1.49 -16.80 16.59
C GLY A 196 -0.73 -18.10 16.83
N MET A 197 0.33 -18.36 16.05
CA MET A 197 1.18 -19.55 16.19
C MET A 197 2.20 -19.43 17.34
N ASP A 198 2.50 -18.25 17.84
CA ASP A 198 3.40 -18.05 19.00
C ASP A 198 2.63 -17.84 20.31
N PHE A 199 1.64 -16.94 20.29
CA PHE A 199 0.82 -16.59 21.45
C PHE A 199 -0.66 -16.82 21.18
N PRO A 200 -1.09 -18.09 20.99
CA PRO A 200 -2.48 -18.42 20.64
C PRO A 200 -3.49 -17.90 21.66
N GLU A 201 -3.14 -17.83 22.95
CA GLU A 201 -4.04 -17.34 24.00
C GLU A 201 -4.33 -15.84 23.88
N GLY A 202 -3.39 -15.06 23.35
CA GLY A 202 -3.58 -13.63 23.10
C GLY A 202 -4.07 -13.30 21.69
N ALA A 203 -4.17 -14.30 20.82
CA ALA A 203 -4.63 -14.16 19.45
C ALA A 203 -6.15 -14.29 19.37
N ARG A 204 -6.87 -13.21 19.71
CA ARG A 204 -8.33 -13.21 19.82
C ARG A 204 -8.93 -12.02 19.07
N VAL A 205 -9.98 -12.28 18.31
CA VAL A 205 -10.74 -11.26 17.57
C VAL A 205 -12.22 -11.49 17.78
N LEU A 206 -12.94 -10.41 18.07
CA LEU A 206 -14.39 -10.41 18.09
C LEU A 206 -14.89 -9.70 16.82
N ASN A 207 -15.63 -10.41 15.97
CA ASN A 207 -16.19 -9.83 14.76
C ASN A 207 -17.65 -10.25 14.56
N VAL A 208 -18.31 -9.61 13.60
CA VAL A 208 -19.71 -9.85 13.23
C VAL A 208 -19.84 -9.89 11.71
N SER A 209 -20.70 -10.78 11.20
CA SER A 209 -21.01 -10.82 9.77
C SER A 209 -22.14 -9.85 9.48
N ILE A 210 -21.98 -9.00 8.48
CA ILE A 210 -22.95 -7.96 8.16
C ILE A 210 -23.30 -7.92 6.67
N ASP A 211 -24.55 -7.57 6.45
CA ASP A 211 -25.13 -7.18 5.17
C ASP A 211 -25.05 -5.66 5.03
N LEU A 212 -24.91 -5.15 3.81
CA LEU A 212 -24.68 -3.73 3.52
C LEU A 212 -25.56 -3.17 2.41
N SER A 213 -25.77 -1.86 2.46
CA SER A 213 -26.29 -1.03 1.38
C SER A 213 -25.80 0.42 1.54
N VAL A 214 -25.59 1.15 0.43
CA VAL A 214 -25.21 2.57 0.46
C VAL A 214 -26.44 3.44 0.69
N ASN A 215 -26.35 4.38 1.64
CA ASN A 215 -27.39 5.34 1.91
C ASN A 215 -27.40 6.43 0.80
N GLY A 216 -28.55 6.73 0.20
CA GLY A 216 -28.69 7.84 -0.76
C GLY A 216 -28.43 7.54 -2.24
N ALA A 217 -28.29 6.28 -2.68
CA ALA A 217 -28.37 5.93 -4.10
C ALA A 217 -29.77 6.30 -4.64
N GLY A 218 -29.87 7.44 -5.31
CA GLY A 218 -31.12 8.08 -5.71
C GLY A 218 -32.03 7.20 -6.56
N GLN A 219 -33.30 7.17 -6.15
CA GLN A 219 -34.49 7.20 -7.00
C GLN A 219 -34.82 6.02 -7.96
N THR A 220 -34.05 4.94 -8.03
CA THR A 220 -34.54 3.68 -8.63
C THR A 220 -34.16 2.44 -7.79
N GLY A 221 -35.07 2.04 -6.89
CA GLY A 221 -35.14 0.64 -6.41
C GLY A 221 -34.16 0.17 -5.33
N SER A 222 -33.63 1.04 -4.46
CA SER A 222 -32.75 0.64 -3.35
C SER A 222 -33.41 -0.43 -2.46
N ARG A 223 -32.89 -1.66 -2.53
CA ARG A 223 -33.20 -2.76 -1.61
C ARG A 223 -32.41 -2.53 -0.32
N GLY A 224 -32.99 -2.88 0.82
CA GLY A 224 -32.31 -2.81 2.12
C GLY A 224 -31.02 -3.65 2.19
N PRO A 225 -30.31 -3.64 3.33
CA PRO A 225 -29.03 -4.33 3.48
C PRO A 225 -29.08 -5.78 3.00
N ARG A 226 -28.09 -6.17 2.19
CA ARG A 226 -27.92 -7.54 1.66
C ARG A 226 -26.46 -7.99 1.71
N PRO A 227 -26.17 -9.29 1.58
CA PRO A 227 -24.79 -9.75 1.43
C PRO A 227 -24.14 -9.03 0.23
N PRO A 228 -23.02 -8.33 0.43
CA PRO A 228 -22.46 -7.49 -0.63
C PRO A 228 -21.67 -8.29 -1.65
N VAL A 229 -21.25 -9.52 -1.33
CA VAL A 229 -20.46 -10.36 -2.22
C VAL A 229 -21.36 -11.45 -2.81
N GLU A 230 -21.31 -11.57 -4.14
CA GLU A 230 -22.00 -12.61 -4.89
C GLU A 230 -21.03 -13.32 -5.85
N GLY A 231 -21.10 -14.64 -5.89
CA GLY A 231 -20.36 -15.50 -6.81
C GLY A 231 -21.31 -16.41 -7.56
N TYR A 232 -21.09 -16.56 -8.86
CA TYR A 232 -21.94 -17.34 -9.74
C TYR A 232 -21.13 -18.37 -10.51
N PHE A 233 -21.64 -19.59 -10.61
CA PHE A 233 -21.05 -20.67 -11.38
C PHE A 233 -22.08 -21.25 -12.33
N ARG A 234 -21.72 -21.38 -13.62
CA ARG A 234 -22.50 -22.14 -14.59
C ARG A 234 -21.61 -22.85 -15.60
N VAL A 235 -22.15 -23.88 -16.24
CA VAL A 235 -21.54 -24.54 -17.40
C VAL A 235 -21.92 -23.75 -18.66
N ILE A 236 -21.01 -23.68 -19.62
CA ILE A 236 -21.22 -23.04 -20.93
C ILE A 236 -20.92 -24.00 -22.08
N ASP A 237 -21.47 -23.74 -23.25
CA ASP A 237 -21.37 -24.60 -24.45
C ASP A 237 -20.12 -24.34 -25.31
N ARG A 238 -19.04 -23.89 -24.66
CA ARG A 238 -17.72 -23.66 -25.27
C ARG A 238 -16.62 -24.16 -24.35
N PRO A 239 -15.55 -24.81 -24.86
CA PRO A 239 -14.49 -25.39 -24.03
C PRO A 239 -13.47 -24.34 -23.55
N VAL A 240 -13.95 -23.34 -22.80
CA VAL A 240 -13.14 -22.24 -22.23
C VAL A 240 -13.45 -22.04 -20.75
N LEU A 241 -12.51 -21.41 -20.03
CA LEU A 241 -12.80 -20.80 -18.73
C LEU A 241 -13.15 -19.34 -18.97
N ARG A 242 -14.42 -18.97 -18.76
CA ARG A 242 -14.86 -17.57 -18.86
C ARG A 242 -14.91 -16.96 -17.46
N LEU A 243 -14.13 -15.92 -17.24
CA LEU A 243 -14.06 -15.18 -15.97
C LEU A 243 -14.66 -13.80 -16.17
N VAL A 244 -15.60 -13.41 -15.32
CA VAL A 244 -16.26 -12.11 -15.41
C VAL A 244 -16.34 -11.45 -14.04
N SER A 245 -15.92 -10.19 -13.94
CA SER A 245 -16.19 -9.33 -12.80
C SER A 245 -17.07 -8.18 -13.24
N VAL A 246 -18.28 -8.16 -12.70
CA VAL A 246 -19.32 -7.20 -13.06
C VAL A 246 -18.96 -5.80 -12.55
N ASP A 247 -18.46 -5.71 -11.32
CA ASP A 247 -18.06 -4.46 -10.67
C ASP A 247 -16.82 -3.84 -11.30
N LEU A 248 -15.87 -4.66 -11.79
CA LEU A 248 -14.69 -4.18 -12.49
C LEU A 248 -14.90 -3.97 -14.00
N GLN A 249 -16.09 -4.30 -14.51
CA GLN A 249 -16.40 -4.29 -15.94
C GLN A 249 -15.36 -5.06 -16.77
N ALA A 250 -14.88 -6.20 -16.25
CA ALA A 250 -13.82 -6.99 -16.84
C ALA A 250 -14.29 -8.40 -17.18
N SER A 251 -13.88 -8.90 -18.35
CA SER A 251 -14.21 -10.25 -18.83
C SER A 251 -13.02 -10.84 -19.60
N ALA A 252 -12.72 -12.12 -19.40
CA ALA A 252 -11.69 -12.84 -20.13
C ALA A 252 -12.14 -14.29 -20.44
N GLU A 253 -11.82 -14.77 -21.64
CA GLU A 253 -11.93 -16.19 -22.01
C GLU A 253 -10.53 -16.81 -22.03
N ILE A 254 -10.29 -17.75 -21.13
CA ILE A 254 -9.00 -18.41 -20.95
C ILE A 254 -9.01 -19.78 -21.60
N THR A 255 -7.95 -20.08 -22.36
CA THR A 255 -7.81 -21.33 -23.14
C THR A 255 -6.53 -22.10 -22.84
N THR A 256 -5.62 -21.52 -22.06
CA THR A 256 -4.32 -22.13 -21.72
C THR A 256 -4.09 -22.12 -20.21
N PHE A 257 -3.29 -23.06 -19.70
CA PHE A 257 -2.90 -23.08 -18.29
C PHE A 257 -2.08 -21.84 -17.91
N ALA A 258 -1.15 -21.41 -18.77
CA ALA A 258 -0.30 -20.25 -18.52
C ALA A 258 -1.10 -18.99 -18.17
N GLU A 259 -2.20 -18.74 -18.88
CA GLU A 259 -3.08 -17.60 -18.64
C GLU A 259 -3.83 -17.68 -17.29
N VAL A 260 -4.11 -18.88 -16.78
CA VAL A 260 -4.73 -19.05 -15.44
C VAL A 260 -3.75 -18.65 -14.33
N PHE A 261 -2.45 -18.91 -14.52
CA PHE A 261 -1.39 -18.56 -13.56
C PHE A 261 -0.76 -17.19 -13.82
N ASP A 262 -1.22 -16.41 -14.80
CA ASP A 262 -0.82 -15.02 -15.02
C ASP A 262 -1.83 -14.07 -14.37
N PHE A 263 -1.55 -13.67 -13.12
CA PHE A 263 -2.41 -12.82 -12.31
C PHE A 263 -2.41 -11.34 -12.72
N ALA A 264 -1.46 -10.88 -13.54
CA ALA A 264 -1.35 -9.46 -13.94
C ALA A 264 -1.93 -9.12 -15.30
N ARG A 265 -2.11 -10.14 -16.14
CA ARG A 265 -2.62 -9.98 -17.50
C ARG A 265 -3.89 -9.14 -17.57
N ASP A 266 -4.73 -9.24 -16.55
CA ASP A 266 -6.04 -8.60 -16.44
C ASP A 266 -6.40 -8.31 -14.98
N HIS A 267 -7.52 -7.61 -14.78
CA HIS A 267 -8.04 -7.31 -13.44
C HIS A 267 -8.77 -8.49 -12.76
N LEU A 268 -8.64 -9.73 -13.28
CA LEU A 268 -9.38 -10.92 -12.82
C LEU A 268 -8.51 -11.88 -12.00
N GLY A 269 -7.35 -11.43 -11.51
CA GLY A 269 -6.42 -12.24 -10.71
C GLY A 269 -7.08 -12.95 -9.52
N LEU A 270 -8.05 -12.33 -8.85
CA LEU A 270 -8.75 -12.95 -7.71
C LEU A 270 -9.68 -14.12 -8.14
N LEU A 271 -10.28 -14.05 -9.34
CA LEU A 271 -11.06 -15.17 -9.88
C LEU A 271 -10.14 -16.33 -10.28
N LYS A 272 -8.97 -16.03 -10.85
CA LYS A 272 -7.93 -17.02 -11.13
C LYS A 272 -7.46 -17.72 -9.85
N ALA A 273 -7.19 -16.93 -8.80
CA ALA A 273 -6.83 -17.46 -7.48
C ALA A 273 -7.92 -18.37 -6.91
N ALA A 274 -9.20 -18.00 -7.05
CA ALA A 274 -10.31 -18.82 -6.60
C ALA A 274 -10.40 -20.16 -7.34
N LEU A 275 -10.21 -20.18 -8.67
CA LEU A 275 -10.19 -21.42 -9.45
C LEU A 275 -9.07 -22.37 -9.01
N ILE A 276 -7.89 -21.81 -8.75
CA ILE A 276 -6.71 -22.58 -8.31
C ILE A 276 -6.93 -23.11 -6.90
N ALA A 277 -7.36 -22.25 -5.97
CA ALA A 277 -7.58 -22.61 -4.57
C ALA A 277 -8.78 -23.56 -4.37
N ALA A 278 -9.80 -23.50 -5.24
CA ALA A 278 -10.91 -24.45 -5.26
C ALA A 278 -10.52 -25.82 -5.86
N GLY A 279 -9.36 -25.91 -6.51
CA GLY A 279 -8.91 -27.12 -7.18
C GLY A 279 -9.58 -27.39 -8.53
N ILE A 280 -10.17 -26.37 -9.18
CA ILE A 280 -10.65 -26.48 -10.56
C ILE A 280 -9.44 -26.57 -11.51
N VAL A 281 -8.43 -25.73 -11.27
CA VAL A 281 -7.12 -25.79 -11.95
C VAL A 281 -6.05 -25.98 -10.86
N PRO A 282 -5.73 -27.23 -10.47
CA PRO A 282 -4.84 -27.49 -9.35
C PRO A 282 -3.46 -26.84 -9.51
N PRO A 283 -2.81 -26.36 -8.43
CA PRO A 283 -1.45 -25.80 -8.50
C PRO A 283 -0.41 -26.72 -9.12
N GLY A 284 -0.58 -28.05 -9.00
CA GLY A 284 0.32 -29.02 -9.64
C GLY A 284 0.34 -28.98 -11.17
N MET A 285 -0.64 -28.31 -11.81
CA MET A 285 -0.71 -28.09 -13.26
C MET A 285 0.01 -26.81 -13.72
N GLU A 286 0.63 -26.04 -12.82
CA GLU A 286 1.43 -24.89 -13.20
C GLU A 286 2.59 -25.33 -14.11
N GLY A 287 2.65 -24.80 -15.34
CA GLY A 287 3.62 -25.20 -16.35
C GLY A 287 3.22 -26.39 -17.23
N ALA A 288 2.00 -26.92 -17.09
CA ALA A 288 1.48 -27.95 -17.99
C ALA A 288 1.38 -27.45 -19.46
N HIS A 289 1.74 -28.30 -20.42
CA HIS A 289 1.75 -27.97 -21.85
C HIS A 289 0.49 -28.45 -22.60
N GLN A 290 -0.35 -29.26 -21.94
CA GLN A 290 -1.62 -29.74 -22.48
C GLN A 290 -2.60 -28.57 -22.66
N PRO A 291 -3.55 -28.66 -23.60
CA PRO A 291 -4.59 -27.64 -23.75
C PRO A 291 -5.57 -27.70 -22.55
N LEU A 292 -6.06 -26.54 -22.13
CA LEU A 292 -7.01 -26.42 -21.02
C LEU A 292 -8.32 -27.18 -21.30
N SER A 293 -8.69 -27.34 -22.58
CA SER A 293 -9.85 -28.11 -23.02
C SER A 293 -9.85 -29.57 -22.54
N ASP A 294 -8.67 -30.16 -22.35
CA ASP A 294 -8.56 -31.55 -21.88
C ASP A 294 -9.00 -31.67 -20.42
N LEU A 295 -8.65 -30.67 -19.60
CA LEU A 295 -9.12 -30.55 -18.22
C LEU A 295 -10.63 -30.29 -18.18
N LEU A 296 -11.14 -29.38 -19.02
CA LEU A 296 -12.58 -29.10 -19.09
C LEU A 296 -13.38 -30.32 -19.54
N THR A 297 -12.84 -31.10 -20.47
CA THR A 297 -13.46 -32.37 -20.89
C THR A 297 -13.61 -33.34 -19.73
N GLN A 298 -12.62 -33.39 -18.84
CA GLN A 298 -12.74 -34.19 -17.61
C GLN A 298 -13.76 -33.59 -16.64
N LEU A 299 -13.74 -32.28 -16.41
CA LEU A 299 -14.58 -31.62 -15.39
C LEU A 299 -16.06 -31.54 -15.75
N VAL A 300 -16.37 -31.05 -16.96
CA VAL A 300 -17.74 -30.72 -17.40
C VAL A 300 -18.21 -31.58 -18.59
N GLY A 301 -17.29 -32.10 -19.40
CA GLY A 301 -17.61 -32.89 -20.58
C GLY A 301 -17.10 -32.25 -21.87
N SER A 302 -17.10 -33.03 -22.96
CA SER A 302 -16.55 -32.59 -24.24
C SER A 302 -17.33 -31.40 -24.83
N GLY A 303 -16.59 -30.39 -25.31
CA GLY A 303 -17.15 -29.19 -25.93
C GLY A 303 -17.77 -28.18 -24.96
N GLN A 304 -17.78 -28.47 -23.65
CA GLN A 304 -18.31 -27.59 -22.62
C GLN A 304 -17.18 -26.92 -21.83
N GLY A 305 -17.51 -25.82 -21.17
CA GLY A 305 -16.60 -25.05 -20.32
C GLY A 305 -17.30 -24.52 -19.07
N ILE A 306 -16.60 -23.65 -18.35
CA ILE A 306 -17.07 -23.10 -17.08
C ILE A 306 -17.07 -21.59 -17.18
N GLU A 307 -18.14 -20.96 -16.70
CA GLU A 307 -18.19 -19.53 -16.45
C GLU A 307 -18.28 -19.25 -14.95
N LEU A 308 -17.35 -18.44 -14.45
CA LEU A 308 -17.31 -17.95 -13.08
C LEU A 308 -17.49 -16.43 -13.09
N VAL A 309 -18.55 -15.95 -12.45
CA VAL A 309 -18.88 -14.53 -12.39
C VAL A 309 -18.81 -14.04 -10.95
N SER A 310 -18.21 -12.88 -10.74
CA SER A 310 -18.17 -12.16 -9.47
C SER A 310 -18.95 -10.86 -9.55
N LYS A 311 -19.58 -10.49 -8.44
CA LYS A 311 -20.23 -9.20 -8.26
C LYS A 311 -20.06 -8.72 -6.82
N VAL A 312 -19.55 -7.51 -6.67
CA VAL A 312 -19.54 -6.78 -5.39
C VAL A 312 -20.58 -5.66 -5.46
N ASN A 313 -21.58 -5.73 -4.60
CA ASN A 313 -22.64 -4.73 -4.50
C ASN A 313 -22.25 -3.63 -3.53
N ASP A 314 -22.44 -2.37 -3.92
CA ASP A 314 -22.60 -1.25 -2.98
C ASP A 314 -21.39 -1.05 -2.04
N ILE A 315 -20.20 -1.55 -2.41
CA ILE A 315 -18.97 -1.41 -1.64
C ILE A 315 -17.82 -1.00 -2.56
N PRO A 316 -17.21 0.17 -2.32
CA PRO A 316 -16.03 0.62 -3.04
C PRO A 316 -14.79 -0.23 -2.67
N LYS A 317 -13.82 -0.30 -3.59
CA LYS A 317 -12.50 -0.87 -3.29
C LYS A 317 -11.88 -0.12 -2.10
N GLY A 318 -11.27 -0.87 -1.17
CA GLY A 318 -10.60 -0.29 -0.01
C GLY A 318 -11.47 -0.12 1.24
N SER A 319 -12.71 -0.63 1.24
CA SER A 319 -13.69 -0.47 2.34
C SER A 319 -13.30 -0.98 3.74
N ARG A 320 -12.18 -1.72 3.85
CA ARG A 320 -11.66 -2.34 5.09
C ARG A 320 -12.58 -3.37 5.75
N LEU A 321 -13.54 -3.91 5.02
CA LEU A 321 -14.45 -4.98 5.47
C LEU A 321 -14.03 -6.38 4.97
N ALA A 322 -12.76 -6.54 4.59
CA ALA A 322 -12.21 -7.78 4.01
C ALA A 322 -13.02 -8.33 2.81
N VAL A 323 -13.45 -7.42 1.93
CA VAL A 323 -14.24 -7.77 0.74
C VAL A 323 -13.51 -8.75 -0.16
N SER A 324 -12.20 -8.56 -0.39
CA SER A 324 -11.40 -9.43 -1.24
C SER A 324 -11.38 -10.88 -0.75
N THR A 325 -11.17 -11.08 0.55
CA THR A 325 -11.17 -12.42 1.18
C THR A 325 -12.57 -13.04 1.19
N SER A 326 -13.59 -12.23 1.48
CA SER A 326 -14.99 -12.66 1.43
C SER A 326 -15.40 -13.08 0.01
N LEU A 327 -14.96 -12.32 -1.01
CA LEU A 327 -15.15 -12.64 -2.43
C LEU A 327 -14.40 -13.89 -2.84
N LEU A 328 -13.15 -14.03 -2.42
CA LEU A 328 -12.36 -15.22 -2.67
C LEU A 328 -13.01 -16.46 -2.04
N ALA A 329 -13.44 -16.36 -0.78
CA ALA A 329 -14.17 -17.42 -0.09
C ALA A 329 -15.50 -17.76 -0.78
N CYS A 330 -16.26 -16.75 -1.24
CA CYS A 330 -17.50 -16.92 -1.99
C CYS A 330 -17.27 -17.70 -3.29
N LEU A 331 -16.27 -17.29 -4.08
CA LEU A 331 -15.92 -17.94 -5.35
C LEU A 331 -15.39 -19.36 -5.15
N ILE A 332 -14.55 -19.57 -4.13
CA ILE A 332 -14.08 -20.91 -3.76
C ILE A 332 -15.26 -21.80 -3.37
N THR A 333 -16.19 -21.27 -2.56
CA THR A 333 -17.34 -22.03 -2.07
C THR A 333 -18.26 -22.44 -3.22
N VAL A 334 -18.61 -21.51 -4.12
CA VAL A 334 -19.49 -21.82 -5.26
C VAL A 334 -18.85 -22.87 -6.17
N SER A 335 -17.54 -22.78 -6.42
CA SER A 335 -16.77 -23.78 -7.16
C SER A 335 -16.74 -25.15 -6.46
N MET A 336 -16.48 -25.17 -5.16
CA MET A 336 -16.44 -26.41 -4.36
C MET A 336 -17.80 -27.11 -4.36
N ARG A 337 -18.90 -26.36 -4.25
CA ARG A 337 -20.27 -26.90 -4.37
C ARG A 337 -20.52 -27.48 -5.75
N ALA A 338 -20.15 -26.76 -6.82
CA ALA A 338 -20.30 -27.22 -8.19
C ALA A 338 -19.56 -28.54 -8.45
N THR A 339 -18.39 -28.73 -7.83
CA THR A 339 -17.56 -29.95 -7.98
C THR A 339 -17.83 -31.05 -6.95
N GLY A 340 -18.82 -30.88 -6.06
CA GLY A 340 -19.17 -31.89 -5.05
C GLY A 340 -18.18 -32.05 -3.89
N GLN A 341 -17.32 -31.05 -3.64
CA GLN A 341 -16.38 -31.05 -2.52
C GLN A 341 -17.04 -30.68 -1.18
N VAL A 342 -18.19 -30.00 -1.25
CA VAL A 342 -19.09 -29.69 -0.13
C VAL A 342 -20.28 -30.63 -0.23
N GLY A 343 -20.78 -31.16 0.89
CA GLY A 343 -21.91 -32.09 0.94
C GLY A 343 -23.21 -31.43 0.46
N SER A 344 -23.54 -30.26 1.01
CA SER A 344 -24.77 -29.52 0.71
C SER A 344 -24.70 -28.76 -0.62
N HIS A 345 -25.70 -28.98 -1.49
CA HIS A 345 -25.77 -28.32 -2.80
C HIS A 345 -26.22 -26.85 -2.71
N THR A 346 -27.12 -26.54 -1.78
CA THR A 346 -27.63 -25.20 -1.45
C THR A 346 -27.65 -25.02 0.08
N GLY A 347 -27.89 -23.80 0.56
CA GLY A 347 -27.91 -23.47 1.99
C GLY A 347 -26.54 -23.19 2.59
N GLY A 348 -26.44 -23.25 3.93
CA GLY A 348 -25.20 -23.00 4.67
C GLY A 348 -24.17 -24.13 4.56
N LEU A 349 -22.98 -23.87 5.10
CA LEU A 349 -21.90 -24.85 5.24
C LEU A 349 -21.87 -25.45 6.66
N SER A 350 -21.38 -26.69 6.78
CA SER A 350 -20.98 -27.28 8.06
C SER A 350 -19.67 -26.65 8.57
N GLU A 351 -19.36 -26.83 9.86
CA GLU A 351 -18.15 -26.25 10.45
C GLU A 351 -16.86 -26.74 9.78
N GLU A 352 -16.77 -28.02 9.45
CA GLU A 352 -15.62 -28.59 8.75
C GLU A 352 -15.43 -27.97 7.35
N GLU A 353 -16.53 -27.80 6.61
CA GLU A 353 -16.53 -27.17 5.29
C GLU A 353 -16.13 -25.70 5.36
N ARG A 354 -16.61 -24.93 6.35
CA ARG A 354 -16.21 -23.53 6.54
C ARG A 354 -14.71 -23.41 6.80
N ARG A 355 -14.15 -24.29 7.64
CA ARG A 355 -12.71 -24.30 7.94
C ARG A 355 -11.88 -24.65 6.71
N LEU A 356 -12.34 -25.58 5.87
CA LEU A 356 -11.69 -25.90 4.60
C LEU A 356 -11.73 -24.73 3.60
N VAL A 357 -12.88 -24.06 3.47
CA VAL A 357 -13.00 -22.85 2.63
C VAL A 357 -12.06 -21.75 3.13
N ALA A 358 -12.02 -21.49 4.44
CA ALA A 358 -11.11 -20.50 5.02
C ALA A 358 -9.65 -20.85 4.72
N ALA A 359 -9.24 -22.11 4.89
CA ALA A 359 -7.88 -22.56 4.55
C ALA A 359 -7.53 -22.34 3.07
N ARG A 360 -8.49 -22.53 2.16
CA ARG A 360 -8.30 -22.31 0.72
C ARG A 360 -8.36 -20.83 0.34
N ALA A 361 -9.16 -20.02 1.03
CA ALA A 361 -9.12 -18.57 0.88
C ALA A 361 -7.71 -18.05 1.23
N ILE A 362 -7.13 -18.53 2.33
CA ILE A 362 -5.74 -18.22 2.69
C ILE A 362 -4.78 -18.67 1.57
N LEU A 363 -4.93 -19.88 1.03
CA LEU A 363 -4.12 -20.30 -0.13
C LEU A 363 -4.23 -19.31 -1.30
N GLY A 364 -5.44 -18.92 -1.68
CA GLY A 364 -5.69 -18.02 -2.80
C GLY A 364 -5.16 -16.60 -2.58
N GLU A 365 -5.22 -16.08 -1.35
CA GLU A 365 -4.62 -14.79 -1.02
C GLU A 365 -3.11 -14.80 -1.24
N TRP A 366 -2.44 -15.84 -0.74
CA TRP A 366 -0.99 -15.99 -0.85
C TRP A 366 -0.55 -16.26 -2.30
N LEU A 367 -1.38 -16.92 -3.11
CA LEU A 367 -1.16 -17.07 -4.56
C LEU A 367 -1.27 -15.71 -5.28
N GLY A 368 -2.21 -14.87 -4.85
CA GLY A 368 -2.37 -13.50 -5.35
C GLY A 368 -1.40 -12.47 -4.75
N GLY A 369 -0.45 -12.88 -3.91
CA GLY A 369 0.55 -12.02 -3.29
C GLY A 369 0.10 -11.22 -2.06
N SER A 370 -1.10 -11.49 -1.51
CA SER A 370 -1.64 -10.82 -0.32
C SER A 370 -1.47 -11.71 0.92
N GLY A 371 -0.79 -11.23 1.97
CA GLY A 371 -0.67 -11.92 3.26
C GLY A 371 -1.62 -11.33 4.31
N GLY A 372 -2.84 -11.84 4.41
CA GLY A 372 -3.87 -11.38 5.36
C GLY A 372 -3.83 -12.04 6.74
N GLY A 373 -4.79 -11.69 7.60
CA GLY A 373 -5.03 -12.35 8.89
C GLY A 373 -6.18 -13.36 8.79
N TRP A 374 -6.20 -14.42 9.62
CA TRP A 374 -7.26 -15.44 9.50
C TRP A 374 -8.67 -14.89 9.73
N GLN A 375 -8.80 -13.76 10.42
CA GLN A 375 -10.09 -13.11 10.69
C GLN A 375 -10.79 -12.63 9.42
N ASP A 376 -10.05 -12.42 8.33
CA ASP A 376 -10.58 -11.98 7.04
C ASP A 376 -11.62 -12.94 6.46
N SER A 377 -11.53 -14.22 6.83
CA SER A 377 -12.51 -15.26 6.47
C SER A 377 -13.79 -15.24 7.34
N GLY A 378 -13.91 -14.30 8.28
CA GLY A 378 -15.00 -14.24 9.25
C GLY A 378 -16.40 -14.13 8.65
N GLY A 379 -16.55 -13.59 7.43
CA GLY A 379 -17.83 -13.52 6.70
C GLY A 379 -18.44 -14.88 6.36
N ILE A 380 -17.64 -15.95 6.34
CA ILE A 380 -18.12 -17.32 6.10
C ILE A 380 -19.05 -17.79 7.22
N TRP A 381 -18.77 -17.37 8.47
CA TRP A 381 -19.56 -17.73 9.66
C TRP A 381 -20.70 -16.75 9.91
N PRO A 382 -21.82 -17.18 10.51
CA PRO A 382 -22.94 -16.31 10.85
C PRO A 382 -22.66 -15.43 12.07
N GLY A 383 -23.40 -14.33 12.17
CA GLY A 383 -23.63 -13.58 13.40
C GLY A 383 -22.36 -13.00 14.03
N ILE A 384 -22.44 -12.82 15.36
CA ILE A 384 -21.34 -12.39 16.22
C ILE A 384 -20.53 -13.62 16.63
N LYS A 385 -19.20 -13.54 16.50
CA LYS A 385 -18.29 -14.62 16.85
C LYS A 385 -16.97 -14.15 17.40
N LEU A 386 -16.45 -14.95 18.33
CA LEU A 386 -15.11 -14.84 18.85
C LEU A 386 -14.24 -15.86 18.12
N ILE A 387 -13.17 -15.37 17.52
CA ILE A 387 -12.21 -16.19 16.77
C ILE A 387 -10.90 -16.16 17.54
N GLU A 388 -10.33 -17.34 17.81
CA GLU A 388 -9.22 -17.48 18.75
C GLU A 388 -8.13 -18.43 18.25
N GLY A 389 -6.88 -18.10 18.53
CA GLY A 389 -5.75 -19.01 18.38
C GLY A 389 -5.96 -20.28 19.20
N ARG A 390 -5.44 -21.39 18.69
CA ARG A 390 -5.49 -22.70 19.36
C ARG A 390 -4.08 -23.26 19.48
N LEU A 391 -3.79 -23.91 20.60
CA LEU A 391 -2.51 -24.61 20.80
C LEU A 391 -2.35 -25.75 19.78
N SER A 392 -1.13 -25.95 19.31
CA SER A 392 -0.79 -27.12 18.47
C SER A 392 -0.75 -28.39 19.33
N SER A 393 -1.08 -29.51 18.71
CA SER A 393 -1.15 -30.85 19.32
C SER A 393 -0.67 -31.91 18.35
N GLU A 394 -0.34 -33.10 18.85
CA GLU A 394 0.10 -34.22 18.02
C GLU A 394 -0.88 -34.48 16.86
N GLY A 395 -0.36 -34.53 15.63
CA GLY A 395 -1.16 -34.65 14.40
C GLY A 395 -1.37 -33.33 13.64
N ASP A 396 -1.18 -32.18 14.29
CA ASP A 396 -1.14 -30.88 13.60
C ASP A 396 0.19 -30.71 12.84
N PRO A 397 0.21 -30.12 11.64
CA PRO A 397 1.45 -29.83 10.90
C PRO A 397 2.42 -28.92 11.67
N GLU A 398 1.90 -28.13 12.60
CA GLU A 398 2.66 -27.17 13.40
C GLU A 398 3.23 -27.77 14.71
N PHE A 399 2.90 -29.01 15.06
CA PHE A 399 3.35 -29.62 16.31
C PHE A 399 4.87 -29.78 16.33
N GLY A 400 5.53 -29.30 17.39
CA GLY A 400 7.00 -29.26 17.49
C GLY A 400 7.67 -28.11 16.73
N VAL A 401 6.95 -27.46 15.80
CA VAL A 401 7.46 -26.32 14.99
C VAL A 401 7.03 -24.98 15.59
N SER A 402 5.80 -24.89 16.10
CA SER A 402 5.26 -23.69 16.74
C SER A 402 4.24 -24.04 17.84
N ARG A 403 3.93 -23.06 18.69
CA ARG A 403 3.08 -23.25 19.87
C ARG A 403 1.59 -23.31 19.55
N GLY A 404 1.14 -22.61 18.52
CA GLY A 404 -0.23 -22.56 18.05
C GLY A 404 -0.41 -23.13 16.64
N ARG A 405 -1.66 -23.41 16.27
CA ARG A 405 -2.04 -23.86 14.92
C ARG A 405 -2.16 -22.67 13.96
N LEU A 406 -2.04 -22.93 12.66
CA LEU A 406 -2.29 -21.92 11.62
C LEU A 406 -3.75 -21.44 11.63
N LEU A 407 -4.68 -22.38 11.72
CA LEU A 407 -6.12 -22.10 11.67
C LEU A 407 -6.69 -21.86 13.07
N PRO A 408 -7.53 -20.82 13.25
CA PRO A 408 -8.14 -20.53 14.53
C PRO A 408 -9.30 -21.48 14.85
N GLY A 409 -9.84 -21.34 16.07
CA GLY A 409 -11.16 -21.81 16.45
C GLY A 409 -12.20 -20.69 16.42
N HIS A 410 -13.46 -21.04 16.18
CA HIS A 410 -14.58 -20.10 16.15
C HIS A 410 -15.58 -20.46 17.25
N HIS A 411 -15.97 -19.47 18.05
CA HIS A 411 -17.07 -19.55 19.01
C HIS A 411 -18.20 -18.63 18.53
N LEU A 412 -19.31 -19.22 18.11
CA LEU A 412 -20.49 -18.50 17.65
C LEU A 412 -21.37 -18.17 18.86
N PHE A 413 -21.69 -16.89 19.05
CA PHE A 413 -22.58 -16.48 20.14
C PHE A 413 -24.04 -16.65 19.70
N GLY A 414 -24.79 -17.46 20.43
CA GLY A 414 -26.24 -17.59 20.27
C GLY A 414 -27.02 -16.46 20.94
N SER A 415 -28.36 -16.50 20.83
CA SER A 415 -29.27 -15.55 21.50
C SER A 415 -29.29 -15.69 23.02
N ASP A 416 -28.81 -16.82 23.55
CA ASP A 416 -28.64 -17.09 24.98
C ASP A 416 -27.43 -16.36 25.60
N GLU A 417 -26.37 -16.16 24.82
CA GLU A 417 -25.19 -15.40 25.26
C GLU A 417 -25.27 -13.92 24.92
N ILE A 418 -25.77 -13.59 23.72
CA ILE A 418 -25.97 -12.21 23.27
C ILE A 418 -27.38 -12.11 22.71
N SER A 419 -28.26 -11.52 23.51
CA SER A 419 -29.70 -11.38 23.23
C SER A 419 -30.01 -10.68 21.92
N ASP A 420 -31.18 -10.98 21.36
CA ASP A 420 -31.66 -10.32 20.14
C ASP A 420 -31.89 -8.81 20.38
N GLU A 421 -32.28 -8.43 21.60
CA GLU A 421 -32.40 -7.04 22.04
C GLU A 421 -31.05 -6.32 21.97
N THR A 422 -29.96 -6.95 22.44
CA THR A 422 -28.61 -6.39 22.33
C THR A 422 -28.22 -6.21 20.87
N ARG A 423 -28.47 -7.21 20.03
CA ARG A 423 -28.14 -7.16 18.58
C ARG A 423 -28.90 -6.03 17.89
N GLN A 424 -30.16 -5.83 18.23
CA GLN A 424 -30.96 -4.72 17.73
C GLN A 424 -30.47 -3.37 18.27
N ALA A 425 -30.17 -3.27 19.57
CA ALA A 425 -29.66 -2.05 20.19
C ALA A 425 -28.32 -1.59 19.56
N LEU A 426 -27.42 -2.54 19.28
CA LEU A 426 -26.16 -2.26 18.59
C LEU A 426 -26.40 -1.70 17.19
N GLN A 427 -27.26 -2.34 16.39
CA GLN A 427 -27.63 -1.86 15.06
C GLN A 427 -28.33 -0.50 15.11
N ALA A 428 -29.17 -0.26 16.13
CA ALA A 428 -29.89 0.99 16.33
C ALA A 428 -29.01 2.13 16.86
N SER A 429 -27.78 1.87 17.31
CA SER A 429 -26.85 2.87 17.86
C SER A 429 -25.68 3.19 16.92
N LEU A 430 -25.23 2.20 16.12
CA LEU A 430 -24.03 2.34 15.29
C LEU A 430 -24.33 3.00 13.94
N VAL A 431 -23.57 4.05 13.62
CA VAL A 431 -23.44 4.60 12.26
C VAL A 431 -22.16 4.08 11.65
N LEU A 432 -22.28 3.30 10.57
CA LEU A 432 -21.17 2.71 9.84
C LEU A 432 -20.82 3.60 8.64
N VAL A 433 -19.55 3.94 8.47
CA VAL A 433 -19.11 4.87 7.42
C VAL A 433 -17.83 4.41 6.73
N HIS A 434 -17.66 4.85 5.48
CA HIS A 434 -16.39 4.92 4.78
C HIS A 434 -15.92 6.37 4.69
N GLY A 435 -14.75 6.71 5.22
CA GLY A 435 -14.21 8.09 5.20
C GLY A 435 -13.54 8.49 3.88
N GLY A 436 -13.53 7.61 2.89
CA GLY A 436 -13.00 7.90 1.54
C GLY A 436 -11.50 7.65 1.37
N MET A 437 -10.74 7.39 2.45
CA MET A 437 -9.31 7.09 2.36
C MET A 437 -9.08 5.63 1.95
N ALA A 438 -8.11 5.39 1.06
CA ALA A 438 -7.56 4.07 0.79
C ALA A 438 -6.04 4.11 0.95
N GLN A 439 -5.47 3.14 1.66
CA GLN A 439 -4.02 3.12 1.94
C GLN A 439 -3.49 1.68 1.95
N ASP A 440 -2.21 1.53 1.64
CA ASP A 440 -1.52 0.25 1.77
C ASP A 440 -1.22 -0.05 3.26
N VAL A 441 -1.70 -1.19 3.74
CA VAL A 441 -1.48 -1.65 5.12
C VAL A 441 -0.33 -2.66 5.24
N GLY A 442 0.24 -3.11 4.13
CA GLY A 442 1.37 -4.04 4.12
C GLY A 442 2.56 -3.56 4.97
N PRO A 443 3.05 -2.33 4.78
CA PRO A 443 4.14 -1.79 5.61
C PRO A 443 3.81 -1.72 7.10
N ILE A 444 2.54 -1.46 7.44
CA ILE A 444 2.08 -1.45 8.84
C ILE A 444 2.17 -2.89 9.37
N LEU A 445 1.75 -3.90 8.60
CA LEU A 445 1.78 -5.33 8.97
C LEU A 445 3.18 -5.76 9.36
N GLU A 446 4.15 -5.39 8.53
CA GLU A 446 5.56 -5.65 8.79
C GLU A 446 6.03 -4.95 10.08
N MET A 447 5.67 -3.68 10.29
CA MET A 447 6.03 -2.93 11.51
C MET A 447 5.48 -3.59 12.78
N VAL A 448 4.20 -3.98 12.80
CA VAL A 448 3.58 -4.59 13.98
C VAL A 448 4.18 -5.97 14.26
N THR A 449 4.47 -6.73 13.19
CA THR A 449 5.18 -8.01 13.24
C THR A 449 6.54 -7.85 13.89
N GLU A 450 7.33 -6.90 13.40
CA GLU A 450 8.67 -6.59 13.89
C GLU A 450 8.64 -6.25 15.39
N LYS A 451 7.83 -5.25 15.78
CA LYS A 451 7.72 -4.83 17.19
C LYS A 451 7.26 -5.95 18.11
N TYR A 452 6.38 -6.83 17.63
CA TYR A 452 5.96 -8.01 18.37
C TYR A 452 7.14 -8.97 18.61
N LEU A 453 7.89 -9.33 17.56
CA LEU A 453 9.01 -10.26 17.64
C LEU A 453 10.13 -9.73 18.54
N LEU A 454 10.35 -8.41 18.54
CA LEU A 454 11.28 -7.72 19.43
C LEU A 454 10.80 -7.60 20.88
N ARG A 455 9.51 -7.87 21.14
CA ARG A 455 8.83 -7.61 22.41
C ARG A 455 9.07 -6.17 22.88
N SER A 456 8.94 -5.20 21.97
CA SER A 456 9.11 -3.78 22.29
C SER A 456 8.24 -3.39 23.48
N GLU A 457 8.84 -2.74 24.49
CA GLU A 457 8.26 -2.62 25.83
C GLU A 457 6.86 -1.98 25.82
N ARG A 458 6.71 -0.86 25.10
CA ARG A 458 5.45 -0.09 25.04
C ARG A 458 4.37 -0.86 24.30
N GLU A 459 4.71 -1.45 23.17
CA GLU A 459 3.78 -2.19 22.31
C GLU A 459 3.35 -3.52 22.93
N TRP A 460 4.23 -4.19 23.67
CA TRP A 460 3.86 -5.39 24.42
C TRP A 460 2.86 -5.09 25.52
N VAL A 461 3.10 -4.04 26.32
CA VAL A 461 2.14 -3.58 27.34
C VAL A 461 0.82 -3.13 26.70
N GLY A 462 0.90 -2.39 25.58
CA GLY A 462 -0.26 -2.02 24.78
C GLY A 462 -1.08 -3.25 24.37
N ARG A 463 -0.43 -4.30 23.87
CA ARG A 463 -1.09 -5.54 23.45
C ARG A 463 -1.82 -6.23 24.59
N GLN A 464 -1.21 -6.34 25.77
CA GLN A 464 -1.88 -6.94 26.93
C GLN A 464 -3.13 -6.14 27.36
N ARG A 465 -3.06 -4.80 27.29
CA ARG A 465 -4.22 -3.93 27.56
C ARG A 465 -5.32 -4.08 26.50
N ALA A 466 -4.96 -4.22 25.22
CA ALA A 466 -5.91 -4.46 24.14
C ALA A 466 -6.66 -5.79 24.33
N ILE A 467 -5.96 -6.85 24.74
CA ILE A 467 -6.56 -8.15 25.06
C ILE A 467 -7.57 -8.00 26.22
N GLY A 468 -7.18 -7.32 27.31
CA GLY A 468 -8.11 -7.06 28.42
C GLY A 468 -9.33 -6.21 28.02
N THR A 469 -9.16 -5.28 27.07
CA THR A 469 -10.26 -4.47 26.55
C THR A 469 -11.24 -5.30 25.72
N LEU A 470 -10.78 -6.33 25.01
CA LEU A 470 -11.66 -7.27 24.31
C LEU A 470 -12.57 -8.01 25.30
N ASP A 471 -12.04 -8.47 26.43
CA ASP A 471 -12.84 -9.12 27.47
C ASP A 471 -13.87 -8.16 28.10
N GLU A 472 -13.50 -6.89 28.28
CA GLU A 472 -14.42 -5.83 28.73
C GLU A 472 -15.59 -5.66 27.74
N ILE A 473 -15.29 -5.51 26.45
CA ILE A 473 -16.30 -5.33 25.39
C ILE A 473 -17.21 -6.55 25.28
N LEU A 474 -16.65 -7.76 25.40
CA LEU A 474 -17.44 -8.99 25.41
C LEU A 474 -18.40 -9.02 26.61
N GLY A 475 -17.95 -8.59 27.79
CA GLY A 475 -18.81 -8.45 28.97
C GLY A 475 -19.97 -7.48 28.72
N HIS A 476 -19.70 -6.31 28.15
CA HIS A 476 -20.73 -5.31 27.82
C HIS A 476 -21.71 -5.79 26.76
N LEU A 477 -21.25 -6.56 25.76
CA LEU A 477 -22.13 -7.20 24.78
C LEU A 477 -23.08 -8.21 25.43
N LYS A 478 -22.58 -9.06 26.33
CA LYS A 478 -23.44 -10.00 27.06
C LYS A 478 -24.44 -9.27 27.97
N ALA A 479 -24.07 -8.11 28.51
CA ALA A 479 -24.93 -7.29 29.36
C ALA A 479 -25.91 -6.37 28.59
N GLY A 480 -25.70 -6.16 27.29
CA GLY A 480 -26.52 -5.23 26.48
C GLY A 480 -26.17 -3.74 26.66
N ASP A 481 -25.01 -3.40 27.23
CA ASP A 481 -24.60 -2.01 27.46
C ASP A 481 -23.85 -1.43 26.25
N VAL A 482 -24.60 -0.98 25.25
CA VAL A 482 -24.04 -0.42 24.00
C VAL A 482 -23.26 0.88 24.24
N ARG A 483 -23.62 1.66 25.27
CA ARG A 483 -22.91 2.89 25.61
C ARG A 483 -21.52 2.58 26.15
N ALA A 484 -21.41 1.58 27.03
CA ALA A 484 -20.12 1.13 27.55
C ALA A 484 -19.24 0.53 26.45
N ILE A 485 -19.82 -0.19 25.48
CA ILE A 485 -19.10 -0.66 24.28
C ILE A 485 -18.44 0.52 23.55
N GLY A 486 -19.19 1.58 23.23
CA GLY A 486 -18.65 2.75 22.52
C GLY A 486 -17.52 3.44 23.28
N GLY A 487 -17.64 3.55 24.61
CA GLY A 487 -16.57 4.07 25.45
C GLY A 487 -15.31 3.18 25.45
N ALA A 488 -15.49 1.86 25.50
CA ALA A 488 -14.37 0.91 25.50
C ALA A 488 -13.65 0.86 24.15
N THR A 489 -14.37 0.87 23.02
CA THR A 489 -13.77 0.87 21.68
C THR A 489 -12.94 2.13 21.42
N GLU A 490 -13.43 3.31 21.84
CA GLU A 490 -12.66 4.55 21.68
C GLU A 490 -11.43 4.60 22.58
N ARG A 491 -11.54 4.12 23.84
CA ARG A 491 -10.38 4.00 24.73
C ARG A 491 -9.33 3.04 24.15
N ASN A 492 -9.76 1.92 23.58
CA ASN A 492 -8.86 0.99 22.90
C ASN A 492 -8.13 1.66 21.73
N PHE A 493 -8.87 2.39 20.89
CA PHE A 493 -8.32 3.16 19.77
C PHE A 493 -7.29 4.20 20.23
N ARG A 494 -7.66 5.11 21.14
CA ARG A 494 -6.79 6.23 21.60
C ARG A 494 -5.59 5.77 22.41
N GLY A 495 -5.64 4.59 23.04
CA GLY A 495 -4.58 4.09 23.92
C GLY A 495 -3.82 2.90 23.32
N PRO A 496 -4.21 1.66 23.67
CA PRO A 496 -3.51 0.44 23.23
C PRO A 496 -3.24 0.36 21.73
N ILE A 497 -4.24 0.65 20.89
CA ILE A 497 -4.11 0.50 19.43
C ILE A 497 -3.10 1.51 18.86
N GLN A 498 -3.21 2.79 19.19
CA GLN A 498 -2.22 3.80 18.77
C GLN A 498 -0.82 3.54 19.34
N THR A 499 -0.70 2.82 20.46
CA THR A 499 0.61 2.40 20.99
C THR A 499 1.22 1.30 20.13
N ILE A 500 0.46 0.24 19.83
CA ILE A 500 0.91 -0.91 19.02
C ILE A 500 1.13 -0.49 17.56
N ILE A 501 0.23 0.32 17.04
CA ILE A 501 0.12 0.74 15.64
C ILE A 501 0.02 2.27 15.58
N PRO A 502 1.15 2.99 15.62
CA PRO A 502 1.12 4.46 15.60
C PRO A 502 0.40 5.06 14.39
N TRP A 503 0.39 4.35 13.26
CA TRP A 503 -0.29 4.77 12.03
C TRP A 503 -1.76 4.36 11.97
N ALA A 504 -2.32 3.70 12.99
CA ALA A 504 -3.73 3.31 13.00
C ALA A 504 -4.68 4.52 13.05
N GLY A 505 -4.23 5.63 13.63
CA GLY A 505 -4.95 6.91 13.64
C GLY A 505 -4.29 7.92 12.70
N ASN A 506 -5.06 8.92 12.29
CA ASN A 506 -4.60 10.04 11.48
C ASN A 506 -5.39 11.31 11.81
N LEU A 507 -4.89 12.45 11.34
CA LEU A 507 -5.51 13.75 11.60
C LEU A 507 -6.96 13.85 11.09
N TYR A 508 -7.29 13.20 9.97
CA TYR A 508 -8.65 13.19 9.42
C TYR A 508 -9.61 12.52 10.40
N THR A 509 -9.30 11.30 10.85
CA THR A 509 -10.12 10.58 11.84
C THR A 509 -10.23 11.33 13.17
N ASP A 510 -9.12 11.89 13.68
CA ASP A 510 -9.15 12.66 14.93
C ASP A 510 -10.13 13.84 14.83
N ARG A 511 -10.11 14.57 13.70
CA ARG A 511 -11.05 15.68 13.44
C ARG A 511 -12.50 15.22 13.37
N LEU A 512 -12.79 14.07 12.74
CA LEU A 512 -14.15 13.53 12.70
C LEU A 512 -14.67 13.21 14.11
N ILE A 513 -13.85 12.57 14.95
CA ILE A 513 -14.22 12.22 16.33
C ILE A 513 -14.46 13.49 17.15
N GLU A 514 -13.59 14.50 17.02
CA GLU A 514 -13.71 15.77 17.73
C GLU A 514 -14.96 16.54 17.32
N GLN A 515 -15.25 16.64 16.02
CA GLN A 515 -16.45 17.32 15.50
C GLN A 515 -17.73 16.60 15.90
N ALA A 516 -17.79 15.26 15.75
CA ALA A 516 -18.94 14.49 16.18
C ALA A 516 -19.19 14.62 17.70
N ARG A 517 -18.13 14.61 18.51
CA ARG A 517 -18.24 14.84 19.96
C ARG A 517 -18.72 16.25 20.30
N ALA A 518 -18.21 17.26 19.61
CA ALA A 518 -18.62 18.64 19.82
C ALA A 518 -20.08 18.88 19.46
N GLU A 519 -20.57 18.24 18.38
CA GLU A 519 -21.94 18.42 17.90
C GLU A 519 -22.98 17.65 18.73
N PHE A 520 -22.70 16.41 19.11
CA PHE A 520 -23.68 15.53 19.76
C PHE A 520 -23.52 15.40 21.29
N GLY A 521 -22.42 15.89 21.88
CA GLY A 521 -22.21 15.90 23.32
C GLY A 521 -22.38 14.51 23.97
N GLU A 522 -23.27 14.41 24.96
CA GLU A 522 -23.54 13.15 25.68
C GLU A 522 -24.26 12.08 24.83
N HIS A 523 -24.84 12.48 23.69
CA HIS A 523 -25.49 11.55 22.75
C HIS A 523 -24.49 10.85 21.83
N PHE A 524 -23.23 11.28 21.78
CA PHE A 524 -22.14 10.54 21.16
C PHE A 524 -21.47 9.62 22.19
N TRP A 525 -21.63 8.31 21.99
CA TRP A 525 -21.18 7.28 22.93
C TRP A 525 -19.75 6.83 22.68
N GLY A 526 -19.26 6.92 21.44
CA GLY A 526 -17.84 6.75 21.16
C GLY A 526 -17.50 6.38 19.72
N PHE A 527 -16.21 6.34 19.46
CA PHE A 527 -15.62 5.93 18.18
C PHE A 527 -15.25 4.45 18.15
N TRP A 528 -15.33 3.88 16.95
CA TRP A 528 -15.02 2.50 16.65
C TRP A 528 -14.23 2.39 15.36
N MET A 529 -13.00 1.87 15.46
CA MET A 529 -12.11 1.66 14.33
C MET A 529 -12.39 0.32 13.63
N LEU A 530 -12.41 0.31 12.29
CA LEU A 530 -12.53 -0.92 11.48
C LEU A 530 -11.29 -1.15 10.61
N GLY A 531 -10.85 -2.41 10.52
CA GLY A 531 -9.64 -2.79 9.78
C GLY A 531 -8.34 -2.23 10.38
N GLY A 532 -7.24 -2.33 9.65
CA GLY A 532 -5.88 -2.00 10.15
C GLY A 532 -5.51 -0.52 10.25
N MET A 533 -6.32 0.38 9.69
CA MET A 533 -6.15 1.84 9.80
C MET A 533 -7.51 2.55 9.69
N SER A 534 -7.73 3.61 10.46
CA SER A 534 -8.91 4.48 10.37
C SER A 534 -8.92 5.37 9.10
N GLY A 535 -10.06 6.01 8.80
CA GLY A 535 -10.25 6.86 7.62
C GLY A 535 -10.79 6.13 6.38
N GLY A 536 -10.55 4.81 6.29
CA GLY A 536 -11.29 3.89 5.40
C GLY A 536 -12.61 3.52 6.06
N GLY A 537 -12.69 2.35 6.72
CA GLY A 537 -13.87 1.94 7.49
C GLY A 537 -13.88 2.47 8.92
N MET A 538 -15.01 3.03 9.36
CA MET A 538 -15.19 3.58 10.71
C MET A 538 -16.62 3.38 11.23
N GLY A 539 -16.77 3.34 12.55
CA GLY A 539 -18.03 3.30 13.25
C GLY A 539 -18.15 4.41 14.30
N PHE A 540 -19.33 4.99 14.43
CA PHE A 540 -19.64 6.00 15.45
C PHE A 540 -20.91 5.57 16.19
N LEU A 541 -20.82 5.41 17.51
CA LEU A 541 -21.95 5.04 18.33
C LEU A 541 -22.65 6.27 18.88
N PHE A 542 -23.98 6.28 18.74
CA PHE A 542 -24.85 7.33 19.26
C PHE A 542 -25.99 6.72 20.07
N ASP A 543 -26.63 7.57 20.88
CA ASP A 543 -27.97 7.30 21.38
C ASP A 543 -28.89 6.93 20.20
N PRO A 544 -29.62 5.80 20.25
CA PRO A 544 -30.51 5.36 19.17
C PRO A 544 -31.49 6.43 18.69
N ARG A 545 -31.92 7.33 19.58
CA ARG A 545 -32.84 8.43 19.26
C ARG A 545 -32.22 9.48 18.35
N HIS A 546 -30.89 9.57 18.31
CA HIS A 546 -30.13 10.54 17.53
C HIS A 546 -29.44 9.93 16.31
N ARG A 547 -29.41 8.59 16.17
CA ARG A 547 -28.72 7.90 15.06
C ARG A 547 -29.14 8.41 13.68
N ALA A 548 -30.43 8.64 13.45
CA ALA A 548 -30.92 9.10 12.15
C ALA A 548 -30.37 10.49 11.77
N ALA A 549 -30.35 11.43 12.73
CA ALA A 549 -29.76 12.75 12.53
C ALA A 549 -28.23 12.67 12.39
N ALA A 550 -27.59 11.81 13.21
CA ALA A 550 -26.15 11.60 13.15
C ALA A 550 -25.67 11.03 11.81
N LYS A 551 -26.45 10.15 11.15
CA LYS A 551 -26.11 9.66 9.80
C LYS A 551 -25.96 10.80 8.79
N VAL A 552 -26.89 11.74 8.78
CA VAL A 552 -26.86 12.88 7.83
C VAL A 552 -25.69 13.79 8.15
N ARG A 553 -25.56 14.18 9.42
CA ARG A 553 -24.52 15.10 9.87
C ARG A 553 -23.11 14.54 9.71
N LEU A 554 -22.91 13.24 9.94
CA LEU A 554 -21.60 12.61 9.72
C LEU A 554 -21.19 12.61 8.24
N GLN A 555 -22.13 12.45 7.30
CA GLN A 555 -21.81 12.57 5.87
C GLN A 555 -21.28 13.98 5.58
N GLU A 556 -22.00 15.02 6.03
CA GLU A 556 -21.61 16.42 5.83
C GLU A 556 -20.26 16.75 6.48
N ILE A 557 -20.04 16.32 7.74
CA ILE A 557 -18.75 16.47 8.44
C ILE A 557 -17.61 15.81 7.65
N MET A 558 -17.83 14.60 7.12
CA MET A 558 -16.81 13.88 6.35
C MET A 558 -16.49 14.59 5.03
N ASP A 559 -17.50 15.07 4.32
CA ASP A 559 -17.35 15.77 3.04
C ASP A 559 -16.62 17.11 3.23
N GLU A 560 -17.00 17.91 4.23
CA GLU A 560 -16.33 19.16 4.59
C GLU A 560 -14.88 18.92 5.03
N THR A 561 -14.65 17.92 5.87
CA THR A 561 -13.30 17.62 6.38
C THR A 561 -12.41 17.07 5.26
N LYS A 562 -12.95 16.25 4.35
CA LYS A 562 -12.23 15.81 3.15
C LYS A 562 -11.85 17.00 2.28
N GLY A 563 -12.78 17.90 1.96
CA GLY A 563 -12.50 19.08 1.13
C GLY A 563 -11.36 19.94 1.68
N ARG A 564 -11.29 20.10 3.01
CA ARG A 564 -10.18 20.83 3.67
C ARG A 564 -8.84 20.10 3.69
N MET A 565 -8.80 18.81 3.34
CA MET A 565 -7.64 17.95 3.55
C MET A 565 -7.17 17.23 2.28
N GLU A 566 -7.93 17.26 1.19
CA GLU A 566 -7.66 16.47 -0.01
C GLU A 566 -6.35 16.82 -0.71
N ASP A 567 -5.86 18.06 -0.54
CA ASP A 567 -4.52 18.46 -1.00
C ASP A 567 -3.39 17.93 -0.10
N SER A 568 -3.67 17.53 1.13
CA SER A 568 -2.66 17.12 2.13
C SER A 568 -2.60 15.61 2.34
N VAL A 569 -3.72 14.90 2.16
CA VAL A 569 -3.85 13.46 2.36
C VAL A 569 -4.69 12.82 1.25
N PRO A 570 -4.33 11.62 0.80
CA PRO A 570 -4.99 10.99 -0.32
C PRO A 570 -6.38 10.44 0.06
N PHE A 571 -7.37 10.75 -0.76
CA PHE A 571 -8.70 10.13 -0.75
C PHE A 571 -8.92 9.40 -2.07
N ALA A 572 -9.40 8.16 -2.01
CA ALA A 572 -9.67 7.35 -3.19
C ALA A 572 -11.10 7.52 -3.71
N MET A 573 -11.99 8.06 -2.89
CA MET A 573 -13.41 8.24 -3.22
C MET A 573 -14.07 9.28 -2.29
N GLN A 574 -15.32 9.61 -2.58
CA GLN A 574 -16.14 10.37 -1.64
C GLN A 574 -16.49 9.53 -0.41
N PRO A 575 -16.57 10.13 0.79
CA PRO A 575 -17.06 9.47 1.97
C PRO A 575 -18.49 8.95 1.79
N VAL A 576 -18.84 7.85 2.46
CA VAL A 576 -20.15 7.20 2.34
C VAL A 576 -20.63 6.73 3.69
N VAL A 577 -21.91 6.96 4.00
CA VAL A 577 -22.60 6.34 5.13
C VAL A 577 -23.33 5.08 4.67
N TYR A 578 -23.14 3.98 5.39
CA TYR A 578 -23.80 2.70 5.10
C TYR A 578 -25.04 2.49 5.96
N ASP A 579 -25.99 1.77 5.37
CA ASP A 579 -26.96 0.98 6.11
C ASP A 579 -26.46 -0.46 6.20
N PHE A 580 -26.63 -1.08 7.37
CA PHE A 580 -26.16 -2.43 7.62
C PHE A 580 -27.14 -3.22 8.48
N ALA A 581 -27.08 -4.55 8.36
CA ALA A 581 -27.78 -5.49 9.23
C ALA A 581 -26.87 -6.65 9.63
N ILE A 582 -27.05 -7.21 10.82
CA ILE A 582 -26.32 -8.42 11.23
C ILE A 582 -26.83 -9.61 10.43
N ASN A 583 -25.92 -10.32 9.78
CA ASN A 583 -26.21 -11.51 8.99
C ASN A 583 -26.08 -12.78 9.86
N GLU A 584 -27.20 -13.38 10.22
CA GLU A 584 -27.25 -14.61 11.05
C GLU A 584 -27.11 -15.92 10.23
N ARG A 585 -26.76 -15.84 8.95
CA ARG A 585 -26.65 -17.02 8.04
C ARG A 585 -25.21 -17.35 7.65
N GLY A 586 -24.32 -16.36 7.58
CA GLY A 586 -22.99 -16.51 6.99
C GLY A 586 -23.10 -16.73 5.48
N THR A 587 -22.16 -17.46 4.90
CA THR A 587 -22.21 -17.80 3.47
C THR A 587 -23.41 -18.70 3.14
N TRP A 588 -24.09 -18.40 2.03
CA TRP A 588 -25.33 -19.06 1.65
C TRP A 588 -25.44 -19.28 0.15
N ALA A 589 -25.84 -20.50 -0.24
CA ALA A 589 -26.03 -20.89 -1.63
C ALA A 589 -27.50 -21.07 -2.03
N GLU A 590 -27.82 -20.67 -3.25
CA GLU A 590 -29.09 -20.91 -3.92
C GLU A 590 -28.84 -21.43 -5.34
N LEU A 591 -29.82 -22.20 -5.85
CA LEU A 591 -29.76 -22.78 -7.19
C LEU A 591 -30.95 -22.28 -8.00
N ASP A 592 -30.66 -21.57 -9.08
CA ASP A 592 -31.67 -20.98 -9.96
C ASP A 592 -31.90 -21.88 -11.19
N GLY A 593 -33.17 -22.02 -11.59
CA GLY A 593 -33.56 -22.64 -12.87
C GLY A 593 -34.08 -24.08 -12.82
N LEU A 594 -34.01 -24.80 -11.68
CA LEU A 594 -34.55 -26.17 -11.55
C LEU A 594 -35.88 -26.21 -10.77
N ALA A 595 -36.80 -27.10 -11.18
CA ALA A 595 -38.05 -27.34 -10.47
C ALA A 595 -37.77 -27.91 -9.06
N GLY A 596 -38.18 -27.18 -8.02
CA GLY A 596 -37.88 -27.50 -6.61
C GLY A 596 -36.75 -26.67 -5.98
N GLY A 597 -36.23 -25.64 -6.66
CA GLY A 597 -35.32 -24.64 -6.07
C GLY A 597 -35.97 -23.86 -4.91
N THR A 598 -35.16 -23.33 -3.98
CA THR A 598 -35.59 -22.81 -2.67
C THR A 598 -36.37 -21.48 -2.67
N ARG A 599 -36.65 -20.86 -3.82
CA ARG A 599 -37.64 -19.76 -3.98
C ARG A 599 -37.78 -19.45 -5.48
N GLN A 600 -39.00 -19.19 -5.95
CA GLN A 600 -39.18 -18.36 -7.15
C GLN A 600 -38.61 -16.96 -6.81
N ARG A 601 -37.72 -16.44 -7.66
CA ARG A 601 -37.32 -15.02 -7.60
C ARG A 601 -38.58 -14.15 -7.51
N MET A 602 -38.60 -13.17 -6.60
CA MET A 602 -39.53 -12.04 -6.73
C MET A 602 -39.16 -11.16 -7.94
N ASP A 603 -37.93 -11.29 -8.48
CA ASP A 603 -37.39 -10.44 -9.54
C ASP A 603 -36.63 -11.23 -10.64
N GLY A 604 -37.38 -11.87 -11.55
CA GLY A 604 -36.85 -12.28 -12.86
C GLY A 604 -36.97 -13.76 -13.21
N ALA A 605 -36.96 -14.02 -14.52
CA ALA A 605 -37.04 -15.34 -15.16
C ALA A 605 -35.83 -16.23 -14.81
N GLY A 606 -36.04 -17.56 -14.77
CA GLY A 606 -35.07 -18.52 -14.23
C GLY A 606 -33.68 -18.53 -14.89
N ALA A 607 -32.64 -18.70 -14.08
CA ALA A 607 -31.22 -18.89 -14.45
C ALA A 607 -30.50 -17.72 -15.18
N LEU A 608 -31.04 -16.50 -15.14
CA LEU A 608 -30.35 -15.31 -15.64
C LEU A 608 -29.34 -14.74 -14.63
N LEU A 609 -28.23 -14.20 -15.15
CA LEU A 609 -27.22 -13.46 -14.38
C LEU A 609 -27.74 -12.06 -13.97
N PRO A 610 -27.03 -11.32 -13.08
CA PRO A 610 -27.43 -9.97 -12.69
C PRO A 610 -27.51 -8.99 -13.87
N ALA A 611 -28.37 -7.97 -13.80
CA ALA A 611 -28.59 -6.99 -14.88
C ALA A 611 -27.29 -6.33 -15.39
N ASP A 612 -26.38 -5.95 -14.49
CA ASP A 612 -25.11 -5.31 -14.85
C ASP A 612 -24.16 -6.24 -15.62
N TYR A 613 -24.29 -7.56 -15.48
CA TYR A 613 -23.56 -8.50 -16.33
C TYR A 613 -23.95 -8.30 -17.80
N TYR A 614 -25.25 -8.18 -18.08
CA TYR A 614 -25.74 -7.98 -19.44
C TYR A 614 -25.37 -6.59 -20.00
N ARG A 615 -25.25 -5.55 -19.17
CA ARG A 615 -24.68 -4.25 -19.58
C ARG A 615 -23.25 -4.37 -20.12
N LEU A 616 -22.48 -5.32 -19.57
CA LEU A 616 -21.10 -5.58 -19.96
C LEU A 616 -21.01 -6.47 -21.21
N THR A 617 -21.75 -7.58 -21.26
CA THR A 617 -21.53 -8.65 -22.24
C THR A 617 -22.39 -8.54 -23.51
N VAL A 618 -23.59 -7.95 -23.42
CA VAL A 618 -24.53 -7.87 -24.55
C VAL A 618 -24.02 -6.97 -25.69
N PRO A 619 -23.40 -5.79 -25.47
CA PRO A 619 -22.93 -4.95 -26.58
C PRO A 619 -21.98 -5.68 -27.53
N ASP A 620 -21.01 -6.41 -26.99
CA ASP A 620 -20.04 -7.16 -27.81
C ASP A 620 -20.66 -8.39 -28.46
N THR A 621 -21.64 -9.01 -27.80
CA THR A 621 -22.38 -10.14 -28.37
C THR A 621 -23.25 -9.69 -29.56
N LEU A 622 -23.88 -8.51 -29.48
CA LEU A 622 -24.71 -7.95 -30.56
C LEU A 622 -23.89 -7.43 -31.75
N ARG A 623 -22.61 -7.07 -31.55
CA ARG A 623 -21.70 -6.68 -32.64
C ARG A 623 -21.21 -7.87 -33.47
N GLN A 624 -21.34 -9.09 -32.96
CA GLN A 624 -20.93 -10.30 -33.67
C GLN A 624 -21.95 -10.68 -34.75
N ASP A 625 -21.48 -11.43 -35.76
CA ASP A 625 -22.38 -12.04 -36.74
C ASP A 625 -23.34 -13.01 -36.01
N PRO A 626 -24.67 -12.85 -36.13
CA PRO A 626 -25.66 -13.74 -35.48
C PRO A 626 -25.45 -15.23 -35.78
N TRP A 627 -24.86 -15.56 -36.94
CA TRP A 627 -24.55 -16.94 -37.33
C TRP A 627 -23.41 -17.56 -36.52
N LEU A 628 -22.52 -16.74 -35.92
CA LEU A 628 -21.40 -17.17 -35.08
C LEU A 628 -21.76 -17.36 -33.61
N LEU A 629 -22.96 -16.92 -33.18
CA LEU A 629 -23.44 -17.10 -31.81
C LEU A 629 -23.74 -18.57 -31.50
N THR A 630 -23.32 -19.04 -30.33
CA THR A 630 -23.62 -20.40 -29.86
C THR A 630 -25.09 -20.59 -29.50
N PRO A 631 -25.61 -21.83 -29.48
CA PRO A 631 -26.98 -22.10 -29.03
C PRO A 631 -27.30 -21.50 -27.65
N ALA A 632 -26.38 -21.58 -26.69
CA ALA A 632 -26.59 -20.99 -25.36
C ALA A 632 -26.62 -19.46 -25.40
N GLN A 633 -25.77 -18.81 -26.21
CA GLN A 633 -25.80 -17.34 -26.36
C GLN A 633 -27.11 -16.85 -26.98
N ARG A 634 -27.64 -17.56 -27.98
CA ARG A 634 -28.93 -17.23 -28.59
C ARG A 634 -30.07 -17.39 -27.59
N ALA A 635 -30.13 -18.52 -26.89
CA ALA A 635 -31.11 -18.76 -25.85
C ALA A 635 -31.03 -17.70 -24.74
N GLU A 636 -29.82 -17.29 -24.34
CA GLU A 636 -29.61 -16.22 -23.36
C GLU A 636 -30.13 -14.86 -23.84
N LEU A 637 -29.88 -14.47 -25.10
CA LEU A 637 -30.45 -13.25 -25.68
C LEU A 637 -31.97 -13.29 -25.80
N GLU A 638 -32.55 -14.43 -26.18
CA GLU A 638 -34.01 -14.61 -26.27
C GLU A 638 -34.67 -14.50 -24.90
N VAL A 639 -34.15 -15.21 -23.89
CA VAL A 639 -34.68 -15.17 -22.51
C VAL A 639 -34.46 -13.78 -21.90
N PHE A 640 -33.30 -13.15 -22.10
CA PHE A 640 -33.03 -11.79 -21.66
C PHE A 640 -33.98 -10.78 -22.31
N GLY A 641 -34.18 -10.86 -23.63
CA GLY A 641 -35.11 -10.00 -24.37
C GLY A 641 -36.56 -10.14 -23.89
N ALA A 642 -37.02 -11.39 -23.67
CA ALA A 642 -38.34 -11.65 -23.13
C ALA A 642 -38.50 -11.15 -21.68
N ALA A 643 -37.49 -11.33 -20.84
CA ALA A 643 -37.50 -10.88 -19.44
C ALA A 643 -37.40 -9.34 -19.32
N SER A 644 -36.72 -8.68 -20.26
CA SER A 644 -36.59 -7.21 -20.31
C SER A 644 -37.92 -6.49 -20.54
N GLY A 645 -38.99 -7.19 -20.91
CA GLY A 645 -40.35 -6.62 -20.99
C GLY A 645 -41.11 -6.59 -19.66
N GLY A 646 -40.62 -7.27 -18.60
CA GLY A 646 -41.35 -7.46 -17.34
C GLY A 646 -40.53 -7.29 -16.05
N ASP A 647 -39.19 -7.26 -16.13
CA ASP A 647 -38.30 -7.00 -14.99
C ASP A 647 -37.72 -5.56 -15.05
N PRO A 648 -38.11 -4.66 -14.14
CA PRO A 648 -37.62 -3.27 -14.13
C PRO A 648 -36.10 -3.15 -14.11
N ALA A 649 -35.39 -4.07 -13.44
CA ALA A 649 -33.94 -4.03 -13.36
C ALA A 649 -33.26 -4.34 -14.70
N LEU A 650 -33.91 -5.14 -15.56
CA LEU A 650 -33.42 -5.45 -16.91
C LEU A 650 -33.85 -4.39 -17.94
N VAL A 651 -35.02 -3.75 -17.77
CA VAL A 651 -35.46 -2.61 -18.60
C VAL A 651 -34.42 -1.48 -18.58
N ASP A 652 -33.90 -1.15 -17.40
CA ASP A 652 -32.90 -0.09 -17.19
C ASP A 652 -31.55 -0.38 -17.86
N VAL A 653 -31.35 -1.56 -18.44
CA VAL A 653 -30.16 -1.91 -19.21
C VAL A 653 -30.26 -1.37 -20.65
N LEU A 654 -31.45 -1.36 -21.24
CA LEU A 654 -31.65 -1.11 -22.68
C LEU A 654 -31.12 0.27 -23.16
N PRO A 655 -31.37 1.40 -22.48
CA PRO A 655 -30.85 2.70 -22.92
C PRO A 655 -29.32 2.75 -22.94
N SER A 656 -28.67 2.11 -21.97
CA SER A 656 -27.20 2.07 -21.86
C SER A 656 -26.54 1.26 -22.98
N LEU A 657 -27.22 0.20 -23.46
CA LEU A 657 -26.77 -0.59 -24.60
C LEU A 657 -26.75 0.25 -25.88
N ILE A 658 -27.80 1.04 -26.13
CA ILE A 658 -27.89 1.93 -27.30
C ILE A 658 -26.78 2.99 -27.27
N GLN A 659 -26.54 3.61 -26.11
CA GLN A 659 -25.51 4.65 -25.97
C GLN A 659 -24.09 4.11 -26.22
N ARG A 660 -23.77 2.89 -25.75
CA ARG A 660 -22.46 2.23 -25.99
C ARG A 660 -22.27 1.78 -27.45
N MET A 661 -23.33 1.76 -28.26
CA MET A 661 -23.26 1.45 -29.69
C MET A 661 -23.02 2.69 -30.57
N MET A 662 -23.08 3.92 -30.02
CA MET A 662 -22.86 5.16 -30.77
C MET A 662 -21.43 5.74 -30.56
N PRO A 663 -20.82 6.37 -31.58
CA PRO A 663 -19.50 7.02 -31.44
C PRO A 663 -19.58 8.25 -30.52
N GLN A 664 -18.69 8.33 -29.52
CA GLN A 664 -18.64 9.45 -28.55
C GLN A 664 -17.71 10.58 -29.02
N LYS A 665 -18.07 11.82 -28.68
CA LYS A 665 -17.37 13.06 -29.05
C LYS A 665 -16.80 13.70 -27.77
N GLN A 666 -15.64 13.25 -27.29
CA GLN A 666 -15.04 13.70 -26.02
C GLN A 666 -13.69 14.42 -26.17
N GLU A 667 -13.08 14.46 -27.35
CA GLU A 667 -11.68 14.91 -27.53
C GLU A 667 -11.46 16.43 -27.57
N ALA A 668 -12.50 17.26 -27.75
CA ALA A 668 -12.31 18.69 -28.02
C ALA A 668 -12.05 19.56 -26.77
N ASP A 669 -12.77 19.33 -25.66
CA ASP A 669 -12.68 20.21 -24.47
C ASP A 669 -11.36 20.03 -23.67
N SER A 670 -10.71 18.87 -23.75
CA SER A 670 -9.49 18.57 -22.98
C SER A 670 -8.22 19.24 -23.56
N GLN A 671 -8.13 19.35 -24.89
CA GLN A 671 -6.97 19.93 -25.58
C GLN A 671 -6.83 21.44 -25.36
N ASP A 672 -7.94 22.16 -25.31
CA ASP A 672 -7.96 23.60 -25.03
C ASP A 672 -7.47 23.91 -23.61
N SER A 673 -7.79 23.05 -22.64
CA SER A 673 -7.33 23.19 -21.25
C SER A 673 -5.81 22.98 -21.10
N LEU A 674 -5.23 21.98 -21.77
CA LEU A 674 -3.78 21.73 -21.70
C LEU A 674 -2.97 22.88 -22.29
N SER A 675 -3.42 23.43 -23.43
CA SER A 675 -2.76 24.56 -24.09
C SER A 675 -2.74 25.81 -23.19
N ALA A 676 -3.83 26.07 -22.47
CA ALA A 676 -3.89 27.16 -21.50
C ALA A 676 -2.91 26.97 -20.33
N MET A 677 -2.78 25.74 -19.81
CA MET A 677 -1.83 25.42 -18.73
C MET A 677 -0.37 25.61 -19.17
N LEU A 678 -0.03 25.20 -20.39
CA LEU A 678 1.33 25.37 -20.95
C LEU A 678 1.69 26.87 -21.03
N ALA A 679 0.78 27.69 -21.54
CA ALA A 679 0.97 29.13 -21.65
C ALA A 679 1.11 29.83 -20.28
N ALA A 680 0.30 29.43 -19.29
CA ALA A 680 0.30 30.03 -17.95
C ALA A 680 1.60 29.77 -17.16
N ASN A 681 2.31 28.68 -17.46
CA ASN A 681 3.46 28.20 -16.69
C ASN A 681 4.81 28.35 -17.41
N ALA A 682 4.88 29.25 -18.40
CA ALA A 682 6.09 29.56 -19.17
C ALA A 682 6.76 28.31 -19.79
N PHE A 683 5.94 27.43 -20.38
CA PHE A 683 6.42 26.30 -21.15
C PHE A 683 7.30 26.75 -22.32
N ASP A 684 8.51 26.22 -22.39
CA ASP A 684 9.45 26.48 -23.48
C ASP A 684 9.24 25.45 -24.60
N ARG A 685 8.52 25.88 -25.65
CA ARG A 685 8.21 25.04 -26.79
C ARG A 685 9.44 24.71 -27.63
N GLU A 686 10.38 25.63 -27.75
CA GLU A 686 11.61 25.40 -28.54
C GLU A 686 12.47 24.34 -27.85
N GLN A 687 12.65 24.47 -26.53
CA GLN A 687 13.36 23.48 -25.73
C GLN A 687 12.66 22.11 -25.77
N HIS A 688 11.32 22.07 -25.68
CA HIS A 688 10.58 20.81 -25.78
C HIS A 688 10.76 20.11 -27.12
N GLU A 689 10.66 20.85 -28.23
CA GLU A 689 10.87 20.29 -29.57
C GLU A 689 12.31 19.81 -29.77
N GLN A 690 13.29 20.52 -29.20
CA GLN A 690 14.68 20.07 -29.17
C GLN A 690 14.83 18.76 -28.39
N ILE A 691 14.31 18.67 -27.16
CA ILE A 691 14.33 17.45 -26.32
C ILE A 691 13.67 16.30 -27.06
N ARG A 692 12.51 16.53 -27.70
CA ARG A 692 11.79 15.51 -28.47
C ARG A 692 12.58 15.05 -29.69
N GLY A 693 13.21 15.97 -30.43
CA GLY A 693 14.09 15.65 -31.54
C GLY A 693 15.33 14.85 -31.11
N ASP A 694 15.93 15.23 -29.98
CA ASP A 694 17.09 14.55 -29.40
C ASP A 694 16.72 13.15 -28.90
N LEU A 695 15.56 12.98 -28.26
CA LEU A 695 15.00 11.68 -27.88
C LEU A 695 14.74 10.83 -29.13
N ARG A 696 14.04 11.31 -30.15
CA ARG A 696 13.75 10.50 -31.34
C ARG A 696 15.00 10.08 -32.10
N SER A 697 15.98 10.99 -32.22
CA SER A 697 17.27 10.70 -32.87
C SER A 697 18.22 9.85 -32.01
N GLY A 698 17.92 9.64 -30.73
CA GLY A 698 18.77 8.90 -29.80
C GLY A 698 20.03 9.65 -29.38
N ARG A 699 20.06 10.99 -29.52
CA ARG A 699 21.12 11.84 -28.93
C ARG A 699 21.04 11.86 -27.41
N ILE A 700 19.82 11.81 -26.88
CA ILE A 700 19.52 11.62 -25.46
C ILE A 700 18.62 10.41 -25.28
N GLY A 701 18.70 9.79 -24.11
CA GLY A 701 18.03 8.53 -23.77
C GLY A 701 18.64 7.95 -22.50
N LEU A 702 18.01 6.92 -21.91
CA LEU A 702 18.49 6.37 -20.63
C LEU A 702 19.90 5.79 -20.74
N ALA A 703 20.25 5.21 -21.89
CA ALA A 703 21.61 4.74 -22.14
C ALA A 703 22.59 5.89 -22.41
N GLN A 704 22.18 6.89 -23.20
CA GLN A 704 23.03 8.00 -23.64
C GLN A 704 23.29 9.04 -22.55
N ASN A 705 22.40 9.15 -21.56
CA ASN A 705 22.54 10.07 -20.44
C ASN A 705 23.53 9.57 -19.38
N ARG A 706 24.04 8.34 -19.51
CA ARG A 706 25.09 7.80 -18.65
C ARG A 706 26.46 8.31 -19.07
N LEU A 707 27.37 8.42 -18.10
CA LEU A 707 28.79 8.63 -18.35
C LEU A 707 29.33 7.50 -19.24
N PRO A 708 30.34 7.79 -20.09
CA PRO A 708 31.00 6.75 -20.86
C PRO A 708 31.54 5.63 -19.96
N SER A 709 31.43 4.37 -20.39
CA SER A 709 31.96 3.22 -19.64
C SER A 709 33.48 3.25 -19.42
N ARG A 710 34.20 4.03 -20.24
CA ARG A 710 35.64 4.29 -20.11
C ARG A 710 35.99 5.39 -19.10
N SER A 711 35.00 6.06 -18.53
CA SER A 711 35.27 7.15 -17.59
C SER A 711 35.91 6.63 -16.32
N LEU A 712 36.98 7.30 -15.87
CA LEU A 712 37.59 7.00 -14.57
C LEU A 712 36.70 7.58 -13.47
N ILE A 713 36.12 6.70 -12.65
CA ILE A 713 35.24 7.05 -11.53
C ILE A 713 35.80 6.40 -10.27
N GLU A 714 36.16 7.23 -9.29
CA GLU A 714 36.80 6.82 -8.05
C GLU A 714 36.04 7.39 -6.83
N ASP A 715 36.20 6.75 -5.68
CA ASP A 715 35.69 7.28 -4.40
C ASP A 715 36.48 8.54 -4.01
N VAL A 716 35.86 9.41 -3.22
CA VAL A 716 36.53 10.62 -2.71
C VAL A 716 37.30 10.29 -1.44
N ALA A 717 38.55 10.76 -1.33
CA ALA A 717 39.35 10.47 -0.15
C ALA A 717 38.87 11.29 1.07
N PRO A 718 38.97 10.75 2.31
CA PRO A 718 38.46 11.45 3.51
C PRO A 718 39.10 12.81 3.78
N ASP A 719 40.35 13.01 3.36
CA ASP A 719 41.08 14.26 3.51
C ASP A 719 40.65 15.35 2.51
N GLU A 720 39.82 14.99 1.53
CA GLU A 720 39.24 15.91 0.55
C GLU A 720 37.85 16.40 0.95
N ILE A 721 37.32 15.91 2.07
CA ILE A 721 36.08 16.37 2.67
C ILE A 721 36.34 16.91 4.09
N VAL A 722 35.42 17.74 4.57
CA VAL A 722 35.44 18.18 5.97
C VAL A 722 34.48 17.29 6.75
N ASP A 723 35.01 16.54 7.71
CA ASP A 723 34.18 15.73 8.61
C ASP A 723 33.49 16.62 9.65
N ALA A 724 32.23 16.97 9.37
CA ALA A 724 31.36 17.72 10.26
C ALA A 724 30.56 16.82 11.23
N THR A 725 30.85 15.51 11.29
CA THR A 725 30.27 14.62 12.31
C THR A 725 31.04 14.69 13.63
N ALA A 726 32.30 15.11 13.58
CA ALA A 726 33.09 15.50 14.73
C ALA A 726 32.76 16.93 15.18
N GLU A 727 33.16 17.29 16.39
CA GLU A 727 32.98 18.66 16.89
C GLU A 727 33.77 19.65 16.04
N LEU A 728 33.06 20.56 15.38
CA LEU A 728 33.66 21.63 14.58
C LEU A 728 34.37 22.64 15.47
N PRO A 729 35.48 23.26 15.03
CA PRO A 729 36.17 24.28 15.80
C PRO A 729 35.24 25.42 16.23
N GLU A 730 35.27 25.80 17.52
CA GLU A 730 34.39 26.84 18.11
C GLU A 730 34.36 28.15 17.29
N ARG A 731 35.49 28.51 16.67
CA ARG A 731 35.60 29.69 15.80
C ARG A 731 34.57 29.68 14.65
N LEU A 732 34.25 28.50 14.08
CA LEU A 732 33.29 28.38 12.98
C LEU A 732 31.89 28.66 13.50
N GLY A 733 31.52 28.07 14.65
CA GLY A 733 30.26 28.37 15.32
C GLY A 733 30.11 29.87 15.63
N ALA A 734 31.18 30.54 16.06
CA ALA A 734 31.17 31.98 16.30
C ALA A 734 30.95 32.81 15.02
N ILE A 735 31.60 32.45 13.90
CA ILE A 735 31.44 33.10 12.59
C ILE A 735 30.00 32.95 12.11
N GLY A 736 29.46 31.73 12.05
CA GLY A 736 28.10 31.51 11.57
C GLY A 736 27.06 32.15 12.49
N ALA A 737 27.25 32.12 13.82
CA ALA A 737 26.34 32.81 14.74
C ALA A 737 26.37 34.33 14.56
N ALA A 738 27.51 34.92 14.20
CA ALA A 738 27.60 36.34 13.88
C ALA A 738 26.84 36.68 12.59
N ALA A 739 27.01 35.88 11.53
CA ALA A 739 26.27 36.04 10.27
C ALA A 739 24.75 35.92 10.48
N LEU A 740 24.32 34.94 11.29
CA LEU A 740 22.89 34.78 11.63
C LEU A 740 22.34 35.98 12.41
N ARG A 741 23.09 36.50 13.39
CA ARG A 741 22.72 37.74 14.12
C ARG A 741 22.61 38.96 13.20
N ALA A 742 23.49 39.05 12.20
CA ALA A 742 23.46 40.11 11.19
C ALA A 742 22.32 39.96 10.18
N GLY A 743 21.64 38.80 10.16
CA GLY A 743 20.54 38.54 9.23
C GLY A 743 21.01 38.19 7.82
N GLU A 744 22.21 37.62 7.69
CA GLU A 744 22.87 37.34 6.42
C GLU A 744 22.42 36.03 5.76
N ALA A 745 21.56 35.22 6.41
CA ALA A 745 21.14 33.92 5.90
C ALA A 745 19.62 33.77 5.76
N ALA A 746 19.19 33.01 4.75
CA ALA A 746 17.81 32.58 4.53
C ALA A 746 17.73 31.08 4.22
N VAL A 747 16.54 30.49 4.41
CA VAL A 747 16.28 29.07 4.14
C VAL A 747 15.45 28.94 2.86
N VAL A 748 15.77 27.94 2.03
CA VAL A 748 15.04 27.56 0.82
C VAL A 748 14.62 26.09 0.93
N THR A 749 13.34 25.84 1.16
CA THR A 749 12.78 24.49 1.23
C THR A 749 12.15 24.09 -0.10
N LEU A 750 12.63 22.99 -0.67
CA LEU A 750 12.18 22.47 -1.97
C LEU A 750 10.88 21.67 -1.86
N ALA A 751 9.77 22.23 -2.34
CA ALA A 751 8.42 21.65 -2.27
C ALA A 751 7.64 21.69 -3.60
N GLY A 752 8.33 21.80 -4.74
CA GLY A 752 7.71 21.80 -6.08
C GLY A 752 7.36 20.41 -6.63
N GLY A 753 7.90 19.34 -6.05
CA GLY A 753 7.74 17.98 -6.56
C GLY A 753 6.36 17.37 -6.30
N ALA A 754 5.91 16.50 -7.22
CA ALA A 754 4.62 15.79 -7.14
C ALA A 754 4.50 14.78 -5.98
N GLY A 755 5.59 14.50 -5.26
CA GLY A 755 5.57 13.60 -4.10
C GLY A 755 5.17 12.14 -4.40
N SER A 756 5.12 11.72 -5.66
CA SER A 756 4.50 10.46 -6.10
C SER A 756 5.03 9.20 -5.40
N ARG A 757 6.31 9.13 -5.01
CA ARG A 757 6.84 8.01 -4.23
C ARG A 757 6.26 7.94 -2.81
N TRP A 758 6.03 9.10 -2.19
CA TRP A 758 5.45 9.22 -0.86
C TRP A 758 3.95 8.92 -0.88
N SER A 759 3.26 9.48 -1.87
CA SER A 759 1.81 9.38 -2.00
C SER A 759 1.36 8.17 -2.82
N GLN A 760 2.30 7.31 -3.25
CA GLN A 760 2.07 6.20 -4.19
C GLN A 760 1.29 6.64 -5.45
N GLY A 761 1.56 7.86 -5.93
CA GLY A 761 0.95 8.45 -7.11
C GLY A 761 -0.29 9.30 -6.84
N ALA A 762 -0.77 9.41 -5.60
CA ALA A 762 -1.84 10.35 -5.27
C ALA A 762 -1.31 11.80 -5.39
N GLY A 763 -2.02 12.66 -6.13
CA GLY A 763 -1.61 14.03 -6.45
C GLY A 763 -1.71 15.01 -5.27
N VAL A 764 -1.16 14.65 -4.11
CA VAL A 764 -1.18 15.46 -2.88
C VAL A 764 0.13 16.22 -2.68
N VAL A 765 0.05 17.34 -1.97
CA VAL A 765 1.19 18.17 -1.62
C VAL A 765 1.92 17.58 -0.42
N LYS A 766 3.07 16.93 -0.68
CA LYS A 766 3.90 16.29 0.36
C LYS A 766 4.19 17.23 1.55
N ALA A 767 4.45 18.51 1.29
CA ALA A 767 4.76 19.50 2.32
C ALA A 767 3.66 19.63 3.40
N LEU A 768 2.39 19.49 3.00
CA LEU A 768 1.23 19.64 3.87
C LEU A 768 0.82 18.33 4.58
N ASN A 769 1.42 17.19 4.18
CA ASN A 769 1.01 15.89 4.69
C ASN A 769 1.29 15.73 6.20
N PRO A 770 0.28 15.49 7.05
CA PRO A 770 0.43 15.38 8.51
C PRO A 770 0.96 14.00 8.93
N PHE A 771 2.21 13.70 8.58
CA PHE A 771 2.77 12.34 8.61
C PHE A 771 3.18 11.83 10.00
N ALA A 772 3.40 12.71 10.98
CA ALA A 772 3.92 12.32 12.30
C ALA A 772 3.23 13.05 13.44
N ARG A 773 3.05 12.36 14.56
CA ARG A 773 2.54 12.95 15.80
C ARG A 773 3.70 13.39 16.69
N LEU A 774 3.89 14.70 16.84
CA LEU A 774 4.97 15.31 17.62
C LEU A 774 4.38 16.30 18.63
N GLY A 775 4.75 16.17 19.90
CA GLY A 775 4.23 17.02 20.98
C GLY A 775 2.70 16.89 21.18
N GLY A 776 2.12 15.71 20.87
CA GLY A 776 0.70 15.43 21.04
C GLY A 776 -0.18 15.77 19.82
N SER A 777 0.34 16.47 18.82
CA SER A 777 -0.39 16.88 17.60
C SER A 777 0.23 16.26 16.35
N HIS A 778 -0.60 16.03 15.33
CA HIS A 778 -0.11 15.71 13.99
C HIS A 778 0.62 16.92 13.39
N ARG A 779 1.77 16.68 12.76
CA ARG A 779 2.61 17.71 12.15
C ARG A 779 2.93 17.36 10.71
N SER A 780 2.89 18.38 9.86
CA SER A 780 3.32 18.32 8.47
C SER A 780 4.82 18.54 8.33
N PHE A 781 5.36 18.24 7.15
CA PHE A 781 6.77 18.50 6.85
C PHE A 781 7.09 20.00 6.96
N ILE A 782 6.23 20.87 6.41
CA ILE A 782 6.47 22.31 6.46
C ILE A 782 6.44 22.86 7.89
N GLU A 783 5.51 22.41 8.74
CA GLU A 783 5.47 22.82 10.16
C GLU A 783 6.77 22.49 10.89
N ILE A 784 7.38 21.33 10.62
CA ILE A 784 8.65 20.92 11.23
C ILE A 784 9.79 21.85 10.77
N HIS A 785 9.87 22.19 9.48
CA HIS A 785 10.89 23.10 8.95
C HIS A 785 10.74 24.52 9.50
N LEU A 786 9.52 25.06 9.52
CA LEU A 786 9.25 26.36 10.14
C LEU A 786 9.60 26.36 11.63
N ALA A 787 9.30 25.29 12.36
CA ALA A 787 9.69 25.18 13.77
C ALA A 787 11.22 25.21 13.97
N LYS A 788 11.99 24.57 13.08
CA LYS A 788 13.47 24.58 13.11
C LYS A 788 14.03 25.97 12.79
N SER A 789 13.56 26.61 11.72
CA SER A 789 14.00 27.97 11.38
C SER A 789 13.64 28.97 12.49
N ARG A 790 12.48 28.80 13.16
CA ARG A 790 12.07 29.62 14.30
C ARG A 790 12.98 29.42 15.50
N ARG A 791 13.41 28.18 15.76
CA ARG A 791 14.39 27.87 16.81
C ARG A 791 15.73 28.57 16.53
N SER A 792 16.27 28.44 15.31
CA SER A 792 17.54 29.09 14.94
C SER A 792 17.43 30.62 15.03
N GLY A 793 16.31 31.19 14.55
CA GLY A 793 16.07 32.63 14.66
C GLY A 793 15.97 33.13 16.10
N ARG A 794 15.31 32.38 17.01
CA ARG A 794 15.27 32.71 18.44
C ARG A 794 16.64 32.63 19.11
N LEU A 795 17.43 31.60 18.80
CA LEU A 795 18.78 31.43 19.35
C LEU A 795 19.72 32.58 18.94
N CYS A 796 19.55 33.10 17.73
CA CYS A 796 20.37 34.19 17.20
C CYS A 796 19.73 35.58 17.37
N GLY A 797 18.51 35.68 17.91
CA GLY A 797 17.80 36.96 18.04
C GLY A 797 17.43 37.65 16.71
N MET A 798 17.42 36.91 15.60
CA MET A 798 17.14 37.43 14.25
C MET A 798 16.24 36.44 13.50
N PRO A 799 14.98 36.79 13.16
CA PRO A 799 14.11 35.93 12.36
C PRO A 799 14.72 35.63 11.00
N LEU A 800 14.70 34.35 10.60
CA LEU A 800 15.22 33.90 9.31
C LEU A 800 14.12 34.05 8.24
N PRO A 801 14.41 34.57 7.05
CA PRO A 801 13.50 34.41 5.91
C PRO A 801 13.44 32.93 5.54
N HIS A 802 12.24 32.42 5.33
CA HIS A 802 12.00 31.06 4.89
C HIS A 802 11.25 31.10 3.56
N ILE A 803 11.91 30.62 2.51
CA ILE A 803 11.35 30.53 1.17
C ILE A 803 10.94 29.08 0.94
N VAL A 804 9.72 28.86 0.47
CA VAL A 804 9.24 27.55 0.02
C VAL A 804 9.03 27.61 -1.47
N THR A 805 9.76 26.81 -2.22
CA THR A 805 9.59 26.71 -3.67
C THR A 805 8.44 25.75 -3.98
N THR A 806 7.58 26.16 -4.90
CA THR A 806 6.35 25.45 -5.27
C THR A 806 6.27 25.28 -6.79
N SER A 807 5.41 24.40 -7.29
CA SER A 807 5.13 24.27 -8.74
C SER A 807 3.65 24.49 -9.03
N TYR A 808 3.24 24.36 -10.29
CA TYR A 808 1.81 24.39 -10.66
C TYR A 808 0.98 23.35 -9.88
N LEU A 809 1.60 22.25 -9.42
CA LEU A 809 0.95 21.21 -8.61
C LEU A 809 0.76 21.61 -7.15
N THR A 810 1.68 22.39 -6.59
CA THR A 810 1.74 22.60 -5.14
C THR A 810 1.44 24.04 -4.73
N HIS A 811 1.49 25.00 -5.66
CA HIS A 811 1.40 26.42 -5.32
C HIS A 811 0.05 26.82 -4.71
N GLY A 812 -1.07 26.42 -5.33
CA GLY A 812 -2.42 26.79 -4.87
C GLY A 812 -2.68 26.32 -3.44
N ALA A 813 -2.54 25.02 -3.20
CA ALA A 813 -2.73 24.43 -1.88
C ALA A 813 -1.76 24.98 -0.82
N MET A 814 -0.49 25.25 -1.18
CA MET A 814 0.46 25.88 -0.24
C MET A 814 0.09 27.32 0.08
N ALA A 815 -0.38 28.09 -0.90
CA ALA A 815 -0.81 29.47 -0.70
C ALA A 815 -2.05 29.55 0.19
N GLU A 816 -3.03 28.67 -0.01
CA GLU A 816 -4.22 28.57 0.84
C GLU A 816 -3.84 28.15 2.28
N ALA A 817 -3.10 27.05 2.43
CA ALA A 817 -2.75 26.53 3.76
C ALA A 817 -1.87 27.49 4.59
N LEU A 818 -0.98 28.24 3.95
CA LEU A 818 -0.11 29.21 4.63
C LEU A 818 -0.72 30.61 4.74
N GLY A 819 -1.67 30.97 3.87
CA GLY A 819 -2.38 32.26 3.92
C GLY A 819 -3.48 32.33 4.97
N ASP A 820 -4.13 31.20 5.28
CA ASP A 820 -5.23 31.11 6.26
C ASP A 820 -4.76 30.92 7.72
N SER A 821 -3.48 30.62 7.93
CA SER A 821 -2.88 30.41 9.25
C SER A 821 -1.98 31.57 9.64
N ASP A 822 -1.79 31.80 10.94
CA ASP A 822 -0.89 32.83 11.52
C ASP A 822 0.60 32.50 11.24
N ASP A 823 0.96 32.33 9.95
CA ASP A 823 2.22 31.77 9.42
C ASP A 823 2.66 30.47 10.09
N CYS A 824 1.71 29.60 10.48
CA CYS A 824 1.98 28.44 11.34
C CYS A 824 2.76 28.79 12.64
N GLY A 825 2.63 30.03 13.11
CA GLY A 825 3.36 30.60 14.25
C GLY A 825 4.85 30.82 13.99
N TYR A 826 5.28 31.01 12.74
CA TYR A 826 6.69 31.21 12.36
C TYR A 826 7.23 32.57 12.82
N GLY A 827 6.47 33.66 12.59
CA GLY A 827 6.77 35.02 13.05
C GLY A 827 7.94 35.71 12.35
N GLY A 828 8.53 35.10 11.29
CA GLY A 828 9.52 35.71 10.40
C GLY A 828 9.02 35.71 8.94
N PRO A 829 9.76 36.31 7.99
CA PRO A 829 9.33 36.37 6.59
C PRO A 829 9.15 34.97 6.00
N LEU A 830 7.95 34.64 5.53
CA LEU A 830 7.60 33.40 4.85
C LEU A 830 7.20 33.71 3.41
N LEU A 831 7.92 33.15 2.44
CA LEU A 831 7.75 33.47 1.02
C LEU A 831 7.46 32.20 0.22
N LEU A 832 6.50 32.27 -0.69
CA LEU A 832 6.30 31.24 -1.71
C LEU A 832 7.01 31.64 -3.01
N SER A 833 7.76 30.71 -3.58
CA SER A 833 8.42 30.86 -4.87
C SER A 833 7.74 29.97 -5.91
N PRO A 834 6.77 30.50 -6.69
CA PRO A 834 6.12 29.73 -7.75
C PRO A 834 7.11 29.42 -8.87
N GLY A 835 7.19 28.14 -9.23
CA GLY A 835 7.97 27.66 -10.36
C GLY A 835 7.40 28.20 -11.67
N ARG A 836 8.30 28.65 -12.55
CA ARG A 836 7.97 29.18 -13.89
C ARG A 836 8.58 28.30 -14.99
N SER A 837 8.64 27.00 -14.75
CA SER A 837 9.21 26.04 -15.69
C SER A 837 8.51 24.70 -15.56
N ILE A 838 7.91 24.25 -16.66
CA ILE A 838 7.24 22.95 -16.77
C ILE A 838 7.67 22.25 -18.04
N GLY A 839 7.61 20.92 -18.04
CA GLY A 839 7.80 20.09 -19.22
C GLY A 839 6.51 19.38 -19.61
N LEU A 840 6.31 19.14 -20.90
CA LEU A 840 5.27 18.26 -21.43
C LEU A 840 5.84 16.84 -21.52
N ARG A 841 5.12 15.85 -20.97
CA ARG A 841 5.56 14.44 -20.99
C ARG A 841 5.50 13.90 -22.41
N THR A 842 6.36 12.93 -22.70
CA THR A 842 6.35 12.19 -23.96
C THR A 842 6.01 10.73 -23.72
N VAL A 843 5.44 10.06 -24.73
CA VAL A 843 5.34 8.60 -24.74
C VAL A 843 6.77 8.05 -24.70
N PRO A 844 7.11 7.15 -23.75
CA PRO A 844 8.48 6.69 -23.55
C PRO A 844 9.01 5.93 -24.77
N MET A 845 10.31 6.04 -25.02
CA MET A 845 10.96 5.27 -26.08
C MET A 845 11.03 3.79 -25.69
N VAL A 846 10.66 2.89 -26.59
CA VAL A 846 10.73 1.43 -26.42
C VAL A 846 12.15 0.99 -26.13
N ARG A 847 13.15 1.61 -26.76
CA ARG A 847 14.57 1.34 -26.48
C ARG A 847 14.96 1.71 -25.05
N ASP A 848 14.41 2.79 -24.51
CA ASP A 848 14.70 3.26 -23.16
C ASP A 848 13.98 2.38 -22.14
N LEU A 849 12.74 1.98 -22.41
CA LEU A 849 12.01 0.99 -21.60
C LEU A 849 12.79 -0.34 -21.51
N ARG A 850 13.24 -0.87 -22.64
CA ARG A 850 14.07 -2.09 -22.70
C ARG A 850 15.36 -1.93 -21.91
N PHE A 851 16.10 -0.85 -22.15
CA PHE A 851 17.31 -0.54 -21.41
C PHE A 851 17.07 -0.47 -19.91
N ALA A 852 16.03 0.24 -19.46
CA ALA A 852 15.69 0.32 -18.04
C ALA A 852 15.44 -1.08 -17.43
N TRP A 853 14.88 -2.01 -18.19
CA TRP A 853 14.59 -3.38 -17.73
C TRP A 853 15.80 -4.31 -17.79
N GLU A 854 16.65 -4.18 -18.79
CA GLU A 854 17.83 -5.02 -19.00
C GLU A 854 19.02 -4.59 -18.11
N GLU A 855 19.19 -3.28 -17.89
CA GLU A 855 20.41 -2.70 -17.31
C GLU A 855 20.23 -2.13 -15.89
N THR A 856 19.05 -2.29 -15.29
CA THR A 856 18.83 -1.92 -13.88
C THR A 856 18.68 -3.19 -13.05
N PRO A 857 19.70 -3.58 -12.26
CA PRO A 857 19.57 -4.59 -11.22
C PRO A 857 18.31 -4.38 -10.39
N ARG A 858 17.50 -5.43 -10.29
CA ARG A 858 16.19 -5.38 -9.65
C ARG A 858 16.06 -6.51 -8.67
N GLN A 859 15.30 -6.24 -7.63
CA GLN A 859 14.90 -7.29 -6.71
C GLN A 859 14.02 -8.27 -7.50
N VAL A 860 14.50 -9.50 -7.63
CA VAL A 860 13.70 -10.63 -8.09
C VAL A 860 12.58 -10.78 -7.08
N LEU A 861 11.35 -10.65 -7.56
CA LEU A 861 10.18 -10.82 -6.72
C LEU A 861 9.94 -12.32 -6.48
N ASP A 862 8.91 -12.68 -5.73
CA ASP A 862 8.48 -14.07 -5.78
C ASP A 862 8.04 -14.43 -7.21
N VAL A 863 7.98 -15.73 -7.50
CA VAL A 863 7.72 -16.25 -8.86
C VAL A 863 6.47 -15.66 -9.48
N GLN A 864 5.40 -15.40 -8.71
CA GLN A 864 4.16 -14.85 -9.26
C GLN A 864 4.27 -13.35 -9.50
N ALA A 865 4.84 -12.62 -8.55
CA ALA A 865 5.08 -11.20 -8.68
C ALA A 865 6.04 -10.87 -9.85
N GLU A 866 7.01 -11.73 -10.16
CA GLU A 866 7.89 -11.56 -11.32
C GLU A 866 7.11 -11.74 -12.64
N LYS A 867 6.28 -12.79 -12.76
CA LYS A 867 5.41 -12.99 -13.94
C LYS A 867 4.48 -11.79 -14.15
N VAL A 868 3.89 -11.32 -13.06
CA VAL A 868 3.03 -10.13 -13.03
C VAL A 868 3.75 -8.93 -13.62
N GLN A 869 5.00 -8.74 -13.19
CA GLN A 869 5.82 -7.65 -13.64
C GLN A 869 6.23 -7.79 -15.12
N GLU A 870 6.63 -8.97 -15.58
CA GLU A 870 6.96 -9.22 -16.99
C GLU A 870 5.78 -8.92 -17.91
N SER A 871 4.58 -9.33 -17.52
CA SER A 871 3.33 -9.04 -18.25
C SER A 871 3.08 -7.53 -18.36
N LEU A 872 3.23 -6.79 -17.26
CA LEU A 872 3.12 -5.32 -17.24
C LEU A 872 4.17 -4.64 -18.14
N ARG A 873 5.41 -5.15 -18.16
CA ARG A 873 6.47 -4.64 -19.05
C ARG A 873 6.10 -4.83 -20.52
N GLY A 874 5.63 -6.03 -20.88
CA GLY A 874 5.15 -6.34 -22.23
C GLY A 874 4.02 -5.42 -22.67
N ALA A 875 3.04 -5.19 -21.80
CA ALA A 875 1.93 -4.28 -22.05
C ALA A 875 2.41 -2.84 -22.29
N LEU A 876 3.34 -2.32 -21.46
CA LEU A 876 3.87 -0.97 -21.61
C LEU A 876 4.67 -0.78 -22.90
N ILE A 877 5.45 -1.78 -23.35
CA ILE A 877 6.12 -1.74 -24.66
C ILE A 877 5.08 -1.61 -25.78
N ASN A 878 4.07 -2.48 -25.74
CA ASN A 878 3.08 -2.53 -26.81
C ASN A 878 2.27 -1.25 -26.86
N TRP A 879 1.89 -0.69 -25.71
CA TRP A 879 1.27 0.63 -25.61
C TRP A 879 2.16 1.72 -26.22
N ALA A 880 3.43 1.82 -25.80
CA ALA A 880 4.36 2.83 -26.31
C ALA A 880 4.57 2.74 -27.84
N ARG A 881 4.52 1.52 -28.40
CA ARG A 881 4.56 1.31 -29.86
C ARG A 881 3.29 1.77 -30.56
N THR A 882 2.14 1.38 -30.03
CA THR A 882 0.83 1.68 -30.63
C THR A 882 0.54 3.17 -30.60
N GLU A 883 0.84 3.85 -29.49
CA GLU A 883 0.67 5.31 -29.33
C GLU A 883 1.74 6.14 -30.07
N GLY A 884 2.82 5.51 -30.50
CA GLY A 884 3.95 6.15 -31.18
C GLY A 884 4.97 6.73 -30.20
N GLU A 885 6.06 6.00 -29.98
CA GLU A 885 7.12 6.40 -29.05
C GLU A 885 7.71 7.79 -29.34
N GLY A 886 7.93 8.58 -28.28
CA GLY A 886 8.44 9.95 -28.36
C GLY A 886 7.45 10.97 -28.91
N SER A 887 6.16 10.63 -29.06
CA SER A 887 5.09 11.62 -29.26
C SER A 887 4.76 12.35 -27.94
N ASP A 888 4.04 13.46 -28.03
CA ASP A 888 3.57 14.17 -26.83
C ASP A 888 2.48 13.34 -26.15
N TYR A 889 2.59 13.17 -24.84
CA TYR A 889 1.59 12.42 -24.07
C TYR A 889 0.43 13.36 -23.70
N VAL A 890 -0.61 13.36 -24.54
CA VAL A 890 -1.80 14.23 -24.42
C VAL A 890 -3.10 13.46 -24.11
N ASP A 891 -3.05 12.13 -24.12
CA ASP A 891 -4.20 11.26 -23.82
C ASP A 891 -4.35 11.02 -22.31
N ASN A 892 -4.53 12.12 -21.56
CA ASN A 892 -4.83 12.10 -20.13
C ASN A 892 -5.40 13.46 -19.66
N LEU A 893 -5.68 13.59 -18.36
CA LEU A 893 -5.98 14.86 -17.72
C LEU A 893 -4.82 15.86 -17.94
N PRO A 894 -5.10 17.13 -18.27
CA PRO A 894 -4.07 18.12 -18.62
C PRO A 894 -2.92 18.26 -17.62
N ASP A 895 -3.21 18.22 -16.32
CA ASP A 895 -2.23 18.28 -15.23
C ASP A 895 -1.33 17.04 -15.16
N GLN A 896 -1.82 15.87 -15.58
CA GLN A 896 -1.05 14.63 -15.66
C GLN A 896 -0.17 14.55 -16.91
N CYS A 897 -0.45 15.35 -17.94
CA CYS A 897 0.36 15.47 -19.15
C CYS A 897 1.65 16.28 -18.92
N ILE A 898 1.69 17.15 -17.91
CA ILE A 898 2.86 18.00 -17.61
C ILE A 898 3.63 17.53 -16.36
N HIS A 899 4.82 18.09 -16.14
CA HIS A 899 5.66 17.78 -14.98
C HIS A 899 6.60 18.95 -14.62
N PRO A 900 6.96 19.12 -13.33
CA PRO A 900 8.07 19.99 -12.97
C PRO A 900 9.39 19.42 -13.50
N VAL A 901 10.27 20.28 -14.00
CA VAL A 901 11.51 19.90 -14.71
C VAL A 901 12.70 19.55 -13.80
N GLY A 902 12.45 19.39 -12.49
CA GLY A 902 13.45 19.00 -11.50
C GLY A 902 13.85 20.12 -10.54
N HIS A 903 14.33 19.73 -9.36
CA HIS A 903 14.56 20.64 -8.23
C HIS A 903 15.64 21.70 -8.48
N TRP A 904 16.61 21.44 -9.36
CA TRP A 904 17.66 22.41 -9.67
C TRP A 904 17.15 23.65 -10.41
N TYR A 905 16.00 23.54 -11.09
CA TYR A 905 15.34 24.70 -11.70
C TYR A 905 14.66 25.61 -10.65
N GLU A 906 14.47 25.15 -9.42
CA GLU A 906 13.80 25.93 -8.37
C GLU A 906 14.67 27.10 -7.87
N VAL A 907 16.00 26.97 -7.91
CA VAL A 907 16.92 28.07 -7.53
C VAL A 907 16.95 29.18 -8.59
N PRO A 908 17.18 28.92 -9.89
CA PRO A 908 17.02 29.94 -10.94
C PRO A 908 15.62 30.54 -10.97
N ASN A 909 14.58 29.77 -10.63
CA ASN A 909 13.22 30.30 -10.54
C ASN A 909 13.08 31.42 -9.51
N LEU A 910 13.86 31.44 -8.41
CA LEU A 910 13.88 32.55 -7.45
C LEU A 910 14.32 33.87 -8.11
N LEU A 911 15.20 33.77 -9.12
CA LEU A 911 15.63 34.91 -9.93
C LEU A 911 14.51 35.31 -10.89
N ARG A 912 14.01 34.33 -11.68
CA ARG A 912 13.03 34.56 -12.76
C ARG A 912 11.68 35.07 -12.26
N ASN A 913 11.23 34.62 -11.09
CA ASN A 913 9.96 35.05 -10.50
C ASN A 913 10.10 36.29 -9.60
N GLY A 914 11.31 36.81 -9.41
CA GLY A 914 11.59 38.03 -8.66
C GLY A 914 11.55 37.88 -7.14
N VAL A 915 11.39 36.68 -6.58
CA VAL A 915 11.36 36.45 -5.13
C VAL A 915 12.71 36.81 -4.50
N LEU A 916 13.84 36.40 -5.10
CA LEU A 916 15.15 36.75 -4.56
C LEU A 916 15.38 38.27 -4.60
N ARG A 917 14.97 38.94 -5.70
CA ARG A 917 15.05 40.40 -5.82
C ARG A 917 14.27 41.09 -4.70
N GLY A 918 13.03 40.66 -4.45
CA GLY A 918 12.20 41.20 -3.37
C GLY A 918 12.86 41.03 -2.01
N LEU A 919 13.39 39.83 -1.73
CA LEU A 919 14.06 39.55 -0.47
C LEU A 919 15.36 40.36 -0.31
N LEU A 920 16.15 40.54 -1.36
CA LEU A 920 17.37 41.37 -1.31
C LEU A 920 17.06 42.86 -1.13
N ALA A 921 15.90 43.34 -1.60
CA ALA A 921 15.46 44.70 -1.34
C ALA A 921 15.06 44.90 0.14
N GLU A 922 14.41 43.90 0.74
CA GLU A 922 14.07 43.91 2.17
C GLU A 922 15.30 43.70 3.07
N ARG A 923 16.22 42.81 2.64
CA ARG A 923 17.44 42.44 3.36
C ARG A 923 18.68 42.63 2.47
N PRO A 924 19.17 43.87 2.30
CA PRO A 924 20.37 44.14 1.51
C PRO A 924 21.61 43.40 2.02
N GLN A 925 21.67 43.12 3.31
CA GLN A 925 22.76 42.39 3.96
C GLN A 925 22.71 40.87 3.76
N LEU A 926 21.66 40.31 3.14
CA LEU A 926 21.58 38.86 2.88
C LEU A 926 22.74 38.41 1.97
N GLN A 927 23.42 37.33 2.37
CA GLN A 927 24.58 36.77 1.67
C GLN A 927 24.41 35.28 1.36
N TYR A 928 23.71 34.53 2.21
CA TYR A 928 23.71 33.07 2.20
C TYR A 928 22.31 32.47 2.10
N LEU A 929 22.18 31.38 1.34
CA LEU A 929 20.99 30.54 1.30
C LEU A 929 21.34 29.13 1.78
N MET A 930 20.53 28.56 2.66
CA MET A 930 20.53 27.12 2.94
C MET A 930 19.37 26.48 2.19
N MET A 931 19.69 25.69 1.14
CA MET A 931 18.70 24.95 0.35
C MET A 931 18.61 23.50 0.83
N HIS A 932 17.40 22.96 0.99
CA HIS A 932 17.19 21.54 1.30
C HIS A 932 15.85 20.99 0.80
N ASN A 933 15.73 19.66 0.70
CA ASN A 933 14.45 18.99 0.39
C ASN A 933 13.44 19.12 1.52
N ILE A 934 12.14 19.19 1.18
CA ILE A 934 11.04 19.15 2.14
C ILE A 934 11.03 17.88 3.01
N ASP A 935 11.49 16.74 2.49
CA ASP A 935 11.52 15.47 3.23
C ASP A 935 12.81 15.23 4.04
N THR A 936 13.84 16.08 3.90
CA THR A 936 15.06 16.04 4.74
C THR A 936 14.79 16.68 6.11
N VAL A 937 13.94 16.05 6.92
CA VAL A 937 13.45 16.61 8.20
C VAL A 937 14.55 16.85 9.25
N GLY A 938 15.75 16.28 9.08
CA GLY A 938 16.93 16.56 9.92
C GLY A 938 17.67 17.87 9.60
N ALA A 939 17.52 18.41 8.39
CA ALA A 939 18.25 19.62 7.96
C ALA A 939 17.81 20.86 8.76
N HIS A 940 18.75 21.65 9.25
CA HIS A 940 18.46 22.91 9.93
C HIS A 940 19.65 23.86 9.83
N VAL A 941 19.38 25.15 10.04
CA VAL A 941 20.43 26.18 10.05
C VAL A 941 21.28 26.02 11.31
N ASP A 942 22.43 25.38 11.14
CA ASP A 942 23.46 25.20 12.16
C ASP A 942 24.56 26.29 12.03
N PRO A 943 24.91 27.02 13.11
CA PRO A 943 25.96 28.03 13.07
C PRO A 943 27.35 27.50 12.70
N GLY A 944 27.69 26.27 13.08
CA GLY A 944 28.98 25.66 12.76
C GLY A 944 29.12 25.38 11.27
N LEU A 945 28.09 24.79 10.65
CA LEU A 945 28.04 24.51 9.21
C LEU A 945 28.03 25.79 8.36
N LEU A 946 27.26 26.81 8.76
CA LEU A 946 27.31 28.11 8.10
C LEU A 946 28.70 28.74 8.22
N GLY A 947 29.30 28.70 9.41
CA GLY A 947 30.65 29.22 9.62
C GLY A 947 31.71 28.49 8.80
N LEU A 948 31.56 27.19 8.62
CA LEU A 948 32.40 26.38 7.73
C LEU A 948 32.27 26.85 6.28
N HIS A 949 31.04 27.03 5.78
CA HIS A 949 30.79 27.54 4.44
C HIS A 949 31.43 28.93 4.24
N ILE A 950 31.20 29.86 5.17
CA ILE A 950 31.78 31.21 5.16
C ILE A 950 33.31 31.15 5.12
N SER A 951 33.91 30.34 5.99
CA SER A 951 35.37 30.22 6.08
C SER A 951 35.98 29.55 4.84
N SER A 952 35.22 28.76 4.09
CA SER A 952 35.69 28.10 2.88
C SER A 952 35.81 29.05 1.68
N GLY A 953 35.03 30.15 1.67
CA GLY A 953 34.91 31.06 0.53
C GLY A 953 34.25 30.44 -0.72
N ALA A 954 33.72 29.22 -0.62
CA ALA A 954 33.10 28.53 -1.76
C ALA A 954 31.79 29.21 -2.19
N ALA A 955 31.51 29.21 -3.49
CA ALA A 955 30.20 29.63 -4.00
C ALA A 955 29.07 28.71 -3.50
N MET A 956 29.38 27.41 -3.35
CA MET A 956 28.45 26.41 -2.86
C MET A 956 29.17 25.34 -2.05
N THR A 957 28.55 24.88 -0.95
CA THR A 957 28.99 23.74 -0.15
C THR A 957 27.85 22.73 -0.04
N ALA A 958 28.13 21.45 -0.30
CA ALA A 958 27.13 20.37 -0.25
C ALA A 958 27.35 19.50 1.00
N GLU A 959 26.27 19.16 1.70
CA GLU A 959 26.32 18.20 2.80
C GLU A 959 26.13 16.77 2.29
N VAL A 960 27.04 15.88 2.67
CA VAL A 960 27.01 14.45 2.33
C VAL A 960 26.99 13.59 3.59
N ILE A 961 26.45 12.38 3.48
CA ILE A 961 26.42 11.37 4.54
C ILE A 961 27.16 10.10 4.10
N HIS A 962 27.54 9.26 5.06
CA HIS A 962 28.01 7.91 4.75
C HIS A 962 26.86 7.08 4.18
N ARG A 963 27.13 6.37 3.08
CA ARG A 963 26.15 5.55 2.39
C ARG A 963 25.73 4.34 3.23
N ARG A 964 24.41 4.12 3.32
CA ARG A 964 23.77 2.88 3.76
C ARG A 964 22.99 2.26 2.61
N LEU A 965 22.61 0.99 2.77
CA LEU A 965 21.96 0.22 1.72
C LEU A 965 20.64 0.86 1.25
N GLU A 966 19.87 1.43 2.17
CA GLU A 966 18.58 2.06 1.89
C GLU A 966 18.67 3.42 1.18
N ASP A 967 19.85 4.04 1.11
CA ASP A 967 20.01 5.37 0.53
C ASP A 967 19.87 5.33 -1.00
N ARG A 968 19.08 6.28 -1.55
CA ARG A 968 18.76 6.40 -2.98
C ARG A 968 18.86 7.86 -3.42
N GLY A 969 19.55 8.13 -4.53
CA GLY A 969 19.92 9.49 -4.95
C GLY A 969 21.26 9.53 -5.73
N GLY A 970 22.11 10.49 -5.40
CA GLY A 970 23.42 10.68 -6.00
C GLY A 970 24.57 10.49 -5.02
N GLY A 971 25.65 9.87 -5.50
CA GLY A 971 26.91 9.71 -4.78
C GLY A 971 27.87 10.89 -5.01
N LEU A 972 28.86 11.01 -4.14
CA LEU A 972 30.02 11.86 -4.38
C LEU A 972 31.12 11.00 -5.00
N ALA A 973 31.63 11.41 -6.17
CA ALA A 973 32.66 10.67 -6.89
C ALA A 973 33.71 11.60 -7.47
N ARG A 974 34.93 11.09 -7.65
CA ARG A 974 35.95 11.70 -8.50
C ARG A 974 35.80 11.17 -9.91
N ILE A 975 35.45 12.04 -10.84
CA ILE A 975 35.24 11.72 -12.25
C ILE A 975 36.29 12.46 -13.06
N GLU A 976 37.18 11.72 -13.72
CA GLU A 976 38.29 12.28 -14.51
C GLU A 976 39.12 13.29 -13.70
N GLY A 977 39.45 12.93 -12.45
CA GLY A 977 40.23 13.78 -11.53
C GLY A 977 39.44 14.87 -10.81
N MET A 978 38.16 15.10 -11.14
CA MET A 978 37.33 16.17 -10.54
C MET A 978 36.27 15.60 -9.60
N VAL A 979 36.17 16.15 -8.38
CA VAL A 979 35.07 15.81 -7.45
C VAL A 979 33.75 16.33 -7.99
N ARG A 980 32.74 15.46 -8.08
CA ARG A 980 31.41 15.77 -8.56
C ARG A 980 30.36 15.01 -7.77
N LEU A 981 29.20 15.65 -7.59
CA LEU A 981 27.98 14.93 -7.27
C LEU A 981 27.47 14.26 -8.54
N VAL A 982 27.13 12.98 -8.45
CA VAL A 982 26.68 12.17 -9.58
C VAL A 982 25.44 11.40 -9.18
N GLU A 983 24.34 11.63 -9.90
CA GLU A 983 23.11 10.84 -9.75
C GLU A 983 23.38 9.38 -10.17
N GLY A 984 22.84 8.40 -9.44
CA GLY A 984 23.09 6.99 -9.73
C GLY A 984 22.71 6.59 -11.16
N LEU A 985 21.68 7.21 -11.74
CA LEU A 985 21.24 7.00 -13.13
C LEU A 985 22.26 7.47 -14.18
N ALA A 986 23.20 8.35 -13.81
CA ALA A 986 24.25 8.83 -14.69
C ALA A 986 25.49 7.92 -14.67
N LEU A 987 25.60 6.97 -13.73
CA LEU A 987 26.73 6.04 -13.69
C LEU A 987 26.65 5.01 -14.82
N PRO A 988 27.79 4.60 -15.42
CA PRO A 988 27.78 3.60 -16.49
C PRO A 988 27.21 2.25 -16.05
N ARG A 989 27.50 1.86 -14.81
CA ARG A 989 27.08 0.62 -14.15
C ARG A 989 26.72 0.91 -12.70
N GLU A 990 25.70 0.23 -12.17
CA GLU A 990 25.25 0.40 -10.78
C GLU A 990 26.33 -0.02 -9.77
N GLU A 991 27.12 -1.06 -10.06
CA GLU A 991 28.23 -1.52 -9.21
C GLU A 991 29.19 -0.40 -8.79
N ILE A 992 29.43 0.58 -9.67
CA ILE A 992 30.33 1.71 -9.40
C ILE A 992 29.82 2.52 -8.20
N GLU A 993 28.50 2.69 -8.09
CA GLU A 993 27.91 3.41 -6.96
C GLU A 993 28.27 2.74 -5.63
N PHE A 994 28.35 1.41 -5.60
CA PHE A 994 28.65 0.63 -4.39
C PHE A 994 30.09 0.80 -3.92
N HIS A 995 30.96 1.40 -4.74
CA HIS A 995 32.31 1.82 -4.34
C HIS A 995 32.37 3.24 -3.78
N LEU A 996 31.28 4.01 -3.87
CA LEU A 996 31.21 5.39 -3.36
C LEU A 996 30.77 5.40 -1.89
N THR A 997 31.58 6.04 -1.06
CA THR A 997 31.36 6.06 0.40
C THR A 997 30.37 7.13 0.83
N TYR A 998 30.26 8.23 0.07
CA TYR A 998 29.48 9.40 0.45
C TYR A 998 28.29 9.63 -0.47
N TYR A 999 27.19 10.09 0.12
CA TYR A 999 25.91 10.25 -0.54
C TYR A 999 25.30 11.63 -0.29
N ASN A 1000 24.71 12.21 -1.33
CA ASN A 1000 24.16 13.56 -1.30
C ASN A 1000 22.90 13.62 -0.43
N THR A 1001 22.85 14.54 0.51
CA THR A 1001 21.63 14.84 1.29
C THR A 1001 20.67 15.78 0.56
N ASN A 1002 21.14 16.36 -0.55
CA ASN A 1002 20.52 17.48 -1.26
C ASN A 1002 20.36 18.73 -0.38
N THR A 1003 21.29 18.93 0.55
CA THR A 1003 21.40 20.13 1.40
C THR A 1003 22.61 20.94 0.96
N PHE A 1004 22.40 22.21 0.62
CA PHE A 1004 23.43 23.09 0.09
C PHE A 1004 23.45 24.43 0.81
N TRP A 1005 24.66 24.93 1.06
CA TRP A 1005 24.91 26.32 1.45
C TRP A 1005 25.40 27.07 0.22
N ILE A 1006 24.78 28.21 -0.09
CA ILE A 1006 25.01 28.96 -1.31
C ILE A 1006 25.33 30.40 -0.97
N HIS A 1007 26.43 30.92 -1.49
CA HIS A 1007 26.74 32.35 -1.47
C HIS A 1007 26.05 33.03 -2.66
N ILE A 1008 25.17 33.99 -2.38
CA ILE A 1008 24.31 34.62 -3.38
C ILE A 1008 25.14 35.30 -4.47
N ASP A 1009 26.08 36.16 -4.09
CA ASP A 1009 26.86 36.93 -5.09
C ASP A 1009 27.76 36.05 -5.96
N ASN A 1010 28.44 35.06 -5.38
CA ASN A 1010 29.26 34.13 -6.14
C ASN A 1010 28.41 33.26 -7.10
N LEU A 1011 27.18 32.90 -6.71
CA LEU A 1011 26.25 32.21 -7.60
C LEU A 1011 25.85 33.11 -8.77
N LEU A 1012 25.48 34.37 -8.49
CA LEU A 1012 25.11 35.34 -9.52
C LEU A 1012 26.27 35.57 -10.50
N GLU A 1013 27.49 35.77 -10.00
CA GLU A 1013 28.69 35.93 -10.82
C GLU A 1013 28.93 34.71 -11.73
N THR A 1014 28.74 33.50 -11.20
CA THR A 1014 28.84 32.25 -11.99
C THR A 1014 27.81 32.20 -13.13
N LEU A 1015 26.63 32.80 -12.93
CA LEU A 1015 25.59 32.93 -13.95
C LEU A 1015 25.80 34.14 -14.88
N GLY A 1016 26.85 34.94 -14.66
CA GLY A 1016 27.10 36.17 -15.41
C GLY A 1016 26.18 37.33 -15.02
N LEU A 1017 25.66 37.32 -13.79
CA LEU A 1017 24.71 38.30 -13.25
C LEU A 1017 25.31 39.04 -12.04
N ALA A 1018 24.81 40.25 -11.79
CA ALA A 1018 24.96 40.98 -10.53
C ALA A 1018 23.59 41.20 -9.87
N ARG A 1019 23.57 41.58 -8.59
CA ARG A 1019 22.32 41.86 -7.86
C ARG A 1019 21.41 42.87 -8.59
N ALA A 1020 22.00 43.85 -9.28
CA ALA A 1020 21.27 44.88 -10.02
C ALA A 1020 20.53 44.31 -11.25
N ASP A 1021 21.07 43.26 -11.87
CA ASP A 1021 20.51 42.66 -13.09
C ASP A 1021 19.21 41.90 -12.82
N LEU A 1022 18.96 41.52 -11.56
CA LEU A 1022 17.70 40.89 -11.13
C LEU A 1022 16.47 41.77 -11.38
N GLY A 1023 16.66 43.08 -11.61
CA GLY A 1023 15.62 44.01 -12.01
C GLY A 1023 15.15 43.85 -13.46
N ASP A 1024 15.98 43.30 -14.35
CA ASP A 1024 15.71 43.17 -15.78
C ASP A 1024 15.32 41.73 -16.16
N GLY A 1025 14.02 41.53 -16.38
CA GLY A 1025 13.49 40.21 -16.73
C GLY A 1025 14.00 39.63 -18.05
N ARG A 1026 14.61 40.43 -18.95
CA ARG A 1026 15.25 39.92 -20.18
C ARG A 1026 16.66 39.42 -19.96
N VAL A 1027 17.38 39.98 -18.98
CA VAL A 1027 18.74 39.55 -18.63
C VAL A 1027 18.69 38.28 -17.78
N VAL A 1028 17.65 38.14 -16.95
CA VAL A 1028 17.44 36.99 -16.07
C VAL A 1028 16.82 35.78 -16.80
N ALA A 1029 16.07 36.00 -17.89
CA ALA A 1029 15.44 34.96 -18.70
C ALA A 1029 16.42 34.39 -19.72
#